data_AF-A0A2H3BKJ6-F1
#
_entry.id   AF-A0A2H3BKJ6-F1
#
_cell.length_a   1.000
_cell.length_b   1.000
_cell.length_c   1.000
_cell.angle_alpha   90.00
_cell.angle_beta   90.00
_cell.angle_gamma   90.00
#
_symmetry.space_group_name_H-M   'P 1'
#
loop_
_entity.id
_entity.type
_entity.pdbx_description
1 polymer ?
#
loop_
_entity_poly.entity_id
_entity_poly.type
_entity_poly.pdbx_seq_one_letter_code
_entity_poly.pdbx_strand_id
1 'polypeptide(L)'
;MPHSTSTFPRSGVLVLGEHSVHSLVPSTLISQAESLLDSHRIEDVVDIADQQRKKLHSNISVDEDEAEELRYVYQRIGFQCFAETLFEDAGQNFFEGDLDPRLLVSYYPDLRGSLFTTQDSINVFAGVAERMPLEFSVDDIIRNYSPHLSPNTRTATPTVELRKILEVAAREMLQVFLDKCRHRRKIESEYANKWKDTFAVVDTVLAKLYAQLEKKKGLYSLLQESNHLVVDEIEPVLRQAGQYNALCMLYRQSKGDKELLEVWAKLVEGEWTDEDITDPLSDMIALLTEKKDRQLIQQWGIWLTKIDPEQGLKLLTSQNTSKRREKLEDDSALLKLISEANPAAGSQYLEHLVLQKRSPSRALHEQFAAALVDQLLSYVSQDSVSKLWRAKASSFASSRSESTVSFFSYFVSTTPDSDHKRTRIKTALFLQGSAMYDFQSIRDRLSPHQKLLQLEMAIIEGKLGNHRPALSILIHDLHDSNSAEVYCTLGGEVIPSKVALYAAENTAGLQLWTSATWFVKPSNGAKPTVADEELKRSLLKILLEVYVTAQDPSRSRTARLLDSQAVNLDAVDVIPLVPPDWPLNTTSSFLARSFRRTLHQRHEGQIIKTISAAQNLEVKEKTWLILREEGMVVEEPLEDDDQDDLDSGYVVDEKSALQVTLGPAADSGQGEKFLNGGHQHPWDDTVDIG
;
A
#
# COMPACT_ATOMS: atom_id res chain seq x y z
N MET A 1 13.65 -56.44 39.57
CA MET A 1 12.82 -56.05 40.72
C MET A 1 13.73 -55.87 41.92
N PRO A 2 14.35 -54.70 42.12
CA PRO A 2 14.81 -54.34 43.46
C PRO A 2 13.57 -54.09 44.31
N HIS A 3 13.52 -54.70 45.49
CA HIS A 3 12.41 -54.55 46.43
C HIS A 3 12.28 -53.07 46.83
N SER A 4 11.11 -52.46 46.60
CA SER A 4 10.77 -51.23 47.32
C SER A 4 10.73 -51.58 48.80
N THR A 5 11.63 -50.98 49.57
CA THR A 5 11.62 -51.08 51.02
C THR A 5 10.41 -50.31 51.51
N SER A 6 9.32 -51.01 51.83
CA SER A 6 8.12 -50.38 52.37
C SER A 6 8.47 -49.45 53.55
N THR A 7 8.06 -48.19 53.44
CA THR A 7 8.16 -47.05 54.37
C THR A 7 7.35 -47.24 55.66
N PHE A 8 7.07 -48.47 56.07
CA PHE A 8 6.44 -48.71 57.36
C PHE A 8 7.48 -48.52 58.47
N PRO A 9 7.18 -47.70 59.49
CA PRO A 9 8.11 -47.46 60.59
C PRO A 9 8.46 -48.79 61.26
N ARG A 10 9.75 -49.14 61.23
CA ARG A 10 10.25 -50.40 61.77
C ARG A 10 10.58 -50.21 63.24
N SER A 11 10.04 -51.06 64.09
CA SER A 11 10.41 -51.10 65.50
C SER A 11 11.67 -51.94 65.69
N GLY A 12 12.64 -51.38 66.42
CA GLY A 12 13.78 -52.13 66.96
C GLY A 12 13.54 -52.64 68.39
N VAL A 13 12.39 -52.32 69.00
CA VAL A 13 12.11 -52.59 70.42
C VAL A 13 10.78 -53.29 70.57
N LEU A 14 10.83 -54.57 70.93
CA LEU A 14 9.67 -55.37 71.29
C LEU A 14 9.55 -55.48 72.81
N VAL A 15 8.37 -55.18 73.34
CA VAL A 15 8.04 -55.31 74.76
C VAL A 15 7.15 -56.54 74.94
N LEU A 16 7.68 -57.55 75.61
CA LEU A 16 7.00 -58.81 75.89
C LEU A 16 6.27 -58.73 77.23
N GLY A 17 4.95 -58.89 77.21
CA GLY A 17 4.13 -59.13 78.40
C GLY A 17 3.70 -60.60 78.50
N GLU A 18 3.09 -61.00 79.62
CA GLU A 18 2.67 -62.40 79.85
C GLU A 18 1.70 -62.95 78.79
N HIS A 19 0.91 -62.07 78.14
CA HIS A 19 -0.10 -62.46 77.15
C HIS A 19 -0.07 -61.64 75.85
N SER A 20 0.95 -60.80 75.64
CA SER A 20 0.97 -59.86 74.52
C SER A 20 2.38 -59.44 74.12
N VAL A 21 2.61 -59.24 72.83
CA VAL A 21 3.83 -58.61 72.31
C VAL A 21 3.46 -57.20 71.85
N HIS A 22 4.03 -56.19 72.50
CA HIS A 22 3.93 -54.80 72.07
C HIS A 22 5.19 -54.42 71.32
N SER A 23 5.08 -53.44 70.40
CA SER A 23 6.18 -52.96 69.58
C SER A 23 6.24 -51.44 69.69
N LEU A 24 7.37 -50.89 70.12
CA LEU A 24 7.57 -49.44 70.19
C LEU A 24 8.01 -48.92 68.83
N VAL A 25 7.04 -48.40 68.09
CA VAL A 25 7.26 -47.86 66.74
C VAL A 25 7.62 -46.38 66.86
N PRO A 26 8.72 -45.89 66.25
CA PRO A 26 9.02 -44.46 66.22
C PRO A 26 7.90 -43.71 65.50
N SER A 27 7.51 -42.55 66.04
CA SER A 27 6.49 -41.70 65.39
C SER A 27 6.97 -41.28 64.01
N THR A 28 6.12 -41.42 62.99
CA THR A 28 6.42 -40.99 61.63
C THR A 28 6.56 -39.47 61.55
N LEU A 29 7.23 -38.97 60.52
CA LEU A 29 7.35 -37.53 60.28
C LEU A 29 5.97 -36.87 60.19
N ILE A 30 5.04 -37.50 59.45
CA ILE A 30 3.65 -37.06 59.31
C ILE A 30 2.96 -36.93 60.67
N SER A 31 3.03 -37.97 61.53
CA SER A 31 2.36 -37.95 62.83
C SER A 31 2.95 -36.89 63.77
N GLN A 32 4.27 -36.69 63.74
CA GLN A 32 4.92 -35.63 64.52
C GLN A 32 4.49 -34.24 64.02
N ALA A 33 4.49 -34.04 62.70
CA ALA A 33 4.10 -32.78 62.09
C ALA A 33 2.63 -32.44 62.39
N GLU A 34 1.71 -33.38 62.25
CA GLU A 34 0.28 -33.16 62.54
C GLU A 34 0.04 -32.82 64.02
N SER A 35 0.66 -33.54 64.95
CA SER A 35 0.54 -33.28 66.39
C SER A 35 1.04 -31.88 66.77
N LEU A 36 2.15 -31.45 66.17
CA LEU A 36 2.71 -30.12 66.40
C LEU A 36 1.87 -29.01 65.73
N LEU A 37 1.33 -29.24 64.52
CA LEU A 37 0.40 -28.31 63.87
C LEU A 37 -0.91 -28.17 64.67
N ASP A 38 -1.49 -29.28 65.16
CA ASP A 38 -2.69 -29.26 65.99
C ASP A 38 -2.44 -28.50 67.32
N SER A 39 -1.20 -28.50 67.82
CA SER A 39 -0.78 -27.72 69.00
C SER A 39 -0.28 -26.29 68.67
N HIS A 40 -0.44 -25.82 67.43
CA HIS A 40 -0.05 -24.48 66.95
C HIS A 40 1.45 -24.17 67.12
N ARG A 41 2.30 -25.20 67.04
CA ARG A 41 3.76 -25.08 67.15
C ARG A 41 4.42 -25.10 65.77
N ILE A 42 4.11 -24.11 64.93
CA ILE A 42 4.50 -24.08 63.52
C ILE A 42 6.04 -24.09 63.34
N GLU A 43 6.77 -23.28 64.12
CA GLU A 43 8.23 -23.19 64.04
C GLU A 43 8.91 -24.54 64.28
N ASP A 44 8.44 -25.31 65.26
CA ASP A 44 8.99 -26.64 65.57
C ASP A 44 8.77 -27.64 64.42
N VAL A 45 7.66 -27.53 63.69
CA VAL A 45 7.37 -28.40 62.53
C VAL A 45 8.28 -28.03 61.37
N VAL A 46 8.46 -26.74 61.11
CA VAL A 46 9.37 -26.22 60.08
C VAL A 46 10.79 -26.71 60.35
N ASP A 47 11.26 -26.61 61.59
CA ASP A 47 12.59 -27.09 61.99
C ASP A 47 12.76 -28.59 61.75
N ILE A 48 11.76 -29.41 62.09
CA ILE A 48 11.80 -30.85 61.84
C ILE A 48 11.80 -31.14 60.33
N ALA A 49 10.95 -30.47 59.55
CA ALA A 49 10.88 -30.63 58.10
C ALA A 49 12.22 -30.25 57.44
N ASP A 50 12.81 -29.12 57.82
CA ASP A 50 14.10 -28.65 57.29
C ASP A 50 15.27 -29.57 57.68
N GLN A 51 15.24 -30.13 58.89
CA GLN A 51 16.23 -31.14 59.29
C GLN A 51 16.12 -32.40 58.43
N GLN A 52 14.91 -32.87 58.14
CA GLN A 52 14.72 -34.04 57.27
C GLN A 52 15.09 -33.74 55.82
N ARG A 53 14.75 -32.54 55.32
CA ARG A 53 15.16 -32.06 54.00
C ARG A 53 16.68 -32.06 53.84
N LYS A 54 17.41 -31.52 54.82
CA LYS A 54 18.89 -31.49 54.81
C LYS A 54 19.48 -32.89 54.80
N LYS A 55 18.90 -33.84 55.55
CA LYS A 55 19.30 -35.25 55.54
C LYS A 55 19.08 -35.89 54.17
N LEU A 56 17.89 -35.69 53.58
CA LEU A 56 17.57 -36.19 52.24
C LEU A 56 18.53 -35.67 51.17
N HIS A 57 18.83 -34.36 51.17
CA HIS A 57 19.80 -33.80 50.22
C HIS A 57 21.25 -34.23 50.48
N SER A 58 21.58 -34.65 51.69
CA SER A 58 22.92 -35.18 52.00
C SER A 58 23.13 -36.62 51.51
N ASN A 59 22.06 -37.34 51.20
CA ASN A 59 22.11 -38.70 50.69
C ASN A 59 22.41 -38.70 49.18
N ILE A 60 23.21 -39.68 48.74
CA ILE A 60 23.63 -39.82 47.33
C ILE A 60 22.44 -40.20 46.43
N SER A 61 21.46 -40.92 46.97
CA SER A 61 20.20 -41.26 46.31
C SER A 61 19.04 -40.71 47.14
N VAL A 62 18.17 -39.93 46.51
CA VAL A 62 16.94 -39.43 47.12
C VAL A 62 15.93 -40.57 47.17
N ASP A 63 15.38 -40.84 48.35
CA ASP A 63 14.24 -41.73 48.52
C ASP A 63 12.97 -40.95 48.16
N GLU A 64 12.23 -41.41 47.14
CA GLU A 64 11.01 -40.75 46.67
C GLU A 64 9.89 -40.80 47.71
N ASP A 65 9.80 -41.87 48.52
CA ASP A 65 8.74 -41.98 49.53
C ASP A 65 8.97 -40.94 50.65
N GLU A 66 10.21 -40.80 51.13
CA GLU A 66 10.56 -39.78 52.13
C GLU A 66 10.41 -38.36 51.56
N ALA A 67 10.68 -38.15 50.27
CA ALA A 67 10.44 -36.89 49.59
C ALA A 67 8.94 -36.56 49.46
N GLU A 68 8.08 -37.56 49.22
CA GLU A 68 6.62 -37.40 49.22
C GLU A 68 6.07 -37.07 50.61
N GLU A 69 6.54 -37.73 51.67
CA GLU A 69 6.18 -37.39 53.05
C GLU A 69 6.57 -35.95 53.39
N LEU A 70 7.76 -35.52 52.97
CA LEU A 70 8.23 -34.16 53.19
C LEU A 70 7.38 -33.13 52.41
N ARG A 71 7.00 -33.44 51.17
CA ARG A 71 6.06 -32.62 50.38
C ARG A 71 4.72 -32.46 51.09
N TYR A 72 4.17 -33.55 51.64
CA TYR A 72 2.94 -33.51 52.44
C TYR A 72 3.07 -32.55 53.63
N VAL A 73 4.16 -32.68 54.40
CA VAL A 73 4.38 -31.86 55.59
C VAL A 73 4.50 -30.38 55.22
N TYR A 74 5.28 -30.03 54.21
CA TYR A 74 5.39 -28.63 53.76
C TYR A 74 4.04 -28.08 53.25
N GLN A 75 3.24 -28.86 52.53
CA GLN A 75 1.89 -28.43 52.14
C GLN A 75 0.98 -28.19 53.35
N ARG A 76 1.05 -29.05 54.38
CA ARG A 76 0.29 -28.88 55.64
C ARG A 76 0.71 -27.62 56.40
N ILE A 77 2.02 -27.37 56.55
CA ILE A 77 2.55 -26.13 57.14
C ILE A 77 2.06 -24.93 56.34
N GLY A 78 2.18 -24.98 55.01
CA GLY A 78 1.77 -23.90 54.13
C GLY A 78 0.30 -23.52 54.31
N PHE A 79 -0.61 -24.51 54.36
CA PHE A 79 -2.03 -24.24 54.57
C PHE A 79 -2.35 -23.75 55.99
N GLN A 80 -1.61 -24.18 57.01
CA GLN A 80 -1.74 -23.64 58.36
C GLN A 80 -1.33 -22.16 58.40
N CYS A 81 -0.14 -21.83 57.89
CA CYS A 81 0.33 -20.45 57.78
C CYS A 81 -0.64 -19.58 56.96
N PHE A 82 -1.20 -20.13 55.88
CA PHE A 82 -2.15 -19.43 55.03
C PHE A 82 -3.46 -19.11 55.75
N ALA A 83 -3.99 -20.06 56.54
CA ALA A 83 -5.17 -19.85 57.39
C ALA A 83 -4.90 -18.80 58.50
N GLU A 84 -3.67 -18.76 59.02
CA GLU A 84 -3.22 -17.79 60.02
C GLU A 84 -2.76 -16.45 59.41
N THR A 85 -2.93 -16.24 58.10
CA THR A 85 -2.49 -15.06 57.33
C THR A 85 -0.98 -14.76 57.36
N LEU A 86 -0.17 -15.75 57.74
CA LEU A 86 1.29 -15.74 57.61
C LEU A 86 1.68 -16.03 56.15
N PHE A 87 1.33 -15.10 55.25
CA PHE A 87 1.42 -15.33 53.80
C PHE A 87 2.85 -15.61 53.33
N GLU A 88 3.85 -14.86 53.79
CA GLU A 88 5.24 -15.07 53.35
C GLU A 88 5.73 -16.51 53.61
N ASP A 89 5.52 -16.99 54.84
CA ASP A 89 5.85 -18.36 55.24
C ASP A 89 5.00 -19.38 54.49
N ALA A 90 3.71 -19.10 54.29
CA ALA A 90 2.82 -19.97 53.53
C ALA A 90 3.35 -20.19 52.10
N GLY A 91 3.71 -19.12 51.40
CA GLY A 91 4.22 -19.18 50.03
C GLY A 91 5.55 -19.96 49.92
N GLN A 92 6.45 -19.78 50.89
CA GLN A 92 7.70 -20.54 50.94
C GLN A 92 7.43 -22.04 51.13
N ASN A 93 6.58 -22.40 52.09
CA ASN A 93 6.24 -23.80 52.36
C ASN A 93 5.45 -24.44 51.22
N PHE A 94 4.56 -23.72 50.55
CA PHE A 94 3.87 -24.22 49.35
C PHE A 94 4.84 -24.55 48.21
N PHE A 95 5.87 -23.72 48.02
CA PHE A 95 6.88 -23.96 46.99
C PHE A 95 7.78 -25.16 47.31
N GLU A 96 8.17 -25.34 48.58
CA GLU A 96 8.95 -26.50 49.01
C GLU A 96 8.13 -27.79 49.03
N GLY A 97 6.80 -27.67 49.24
CA GLY A 97 5.86 -28.78 49.17
C GLY A 97 5.47 -29.21 47.75
N ASP A 98 6.03 -28.60 46.69
CA ASP A 98 5.62 -28.81 45.29
C ASP A 98 4.09 -28.72 45.09
N LEU A 99 3.44 -27.72 45.71
CA LEU A 99 2.00 -27.51 45.58
C LEU A 99 1.61 -27.23 44.12
N ASP A 100 0.51 -27.83 43.66
CA ASP A 100 -0.10 -27.46 42.37
C ASP A 100 -0.51 -25.98 42.40
N PRO A 101 0.04 -25.12 41.53
CA PRO A 101 -0.29 -23.69 41.52
C PRO A 101 -1.78 -23.39 41.36
N ARG A 102 -2.54 -24.27 40.68
CA ARG A 102 -3.99 -24.11 40.51
C ARG A 102 -4.73 -24.15 41.84
N LEU A 103 -4.23 -24.92 42.80
CA LEU A 103 -4.85 -25.03 44.13
C LEU A 103 -4.75 -23.70 44.87
N LEU A 104 -3.57 -23.07 44.87
CA LEU A 104 -3.40 -21.77 45.51
C LEU A 104 -4.15 -20.66 44.76
N VAL A 105 -4.10 -20.66 43.43
CA VAL A 105 -4.84 -19.70 42.58
C VAL A 105 -6.36 -19.83 42.77
N SER A 106 -6.87 -21.00 43.17
CA SER A 106 -8.31 -21.19 43.40
C SER A 106 -8.89 -20.27 44.50
N TYR A 107 -8.06 -19.83 45.45
CA TYR A 107 -8.43 -18.87 46.49
C TYR A 107 -8.45 -17.41 46.02
N TYR A 108 -8.10 -17.14 44.76
CA TYR A 108 -8.11 -15.80 44.16
C TYR A 108 -9.09 -15.76 42.96
N PRO A 109 -10.41 -15.75 43.19
CA PRO A 109 -11.41 -15.81 42.12
C PRO A 109 -11.29 -14.69 41.08
N ASP A 110 -10.85 -13.50 41.52
CA ASP A 110 -10.60 -12.32 40.70
C ASP A 110 -9.44 -12.53 39.71
N LEU A 111 -8.40 -13.24 40.12
CA LEU A 111 -7.25 -13.57 39.26
C LEU A 111 -7.49 -14.83 38.44
N ARG A 112 -8.20 -15.82 39.00
CA ARG A 112 -8.51 -17.09 38.35
C ARG A 112 -9.36 -16.91 37.09
N GLY A 113 -10.43 -16.10 37.18
CA GLY A 113 -11.38 -15.95 36.07
C GLY A 113 -11.92 -17.30 35.59
N SER A 114 -11.85 -17.52 34.27
CA SER A 114 -12.28 -18.74 33.57
C SER A 114 -11.16 -19.74 33.25
N LEU A 115 -9.94 -19.54 33.78
CA LEU A 115 -8.77 -20.37 33.48
C LEU A 115 -8.96 -21.86 33.80
N PHE A 116 -9.71 -22.16 34.87
CA PHE A 116 -10.13 -23.50 35.25
C PHE A 116 -11.38 -23.43 36.14
N THR A 117 -12.12 -24.53 36.19
CA THR A 117 -13.43 -24.63 36.85
C THR A 117 -13.42 -25.68 37.95
N THR A 118 -14.52 -25.78 38.71
CA THR A 118 -14.70 -26.81 39.74
C THR A 118 -14.88 -28.22 39.18
N GLN A 119 -15.01 -28.37 37.86
CA GLN A 119 -15.05 -29.68 37.20
C GLN A 119 -13.65 -30.24 36.93
N ASP A 120 -12.63 -29.40 36.99
CA ASP A 120 -11.25 -29.82 36.78
C ASP A 120 -10.72 -30.54 38.03
N SER A 121 -10.17 -31.74 37.83
CA SER A 121 -9.60 -32.54 38.92
C SER A 121 -8.16 -32.11 39.23
N ILE A 122 -7.90 -31.80 40.49
CA ILE A 122 -6.56 -31.49 41.01
C ILE A 122 -6.17 -32.60 42.00
N ASN A 123 -4.96 -33.15 41.84
CA ASN A 123 -4.44 -34.15 42.77
C ASN A 123 -3.90 -33.47 44.02
N VAL A 124 -4.45 -33.83 45.18
CA VAL A 124 -4.05 -33.31 46.49
C VAL A 124 -3.94 -34.49 47.45
N PHE A 125 -2.99 -34.45 48.39
CA PHE A 125 -2.92 -35.44 49.46
C PHE A 125 -4.20 -35.40 50.31
N ALA A 126 -4.78 -36.56 50.64
CA ALA A 126 -6.04 -36.63 51.37
C ALA A 126 -6.02 -35.83 52.70
N GLY A 127 -4.96 -36.00 53.51
CA GLY A 127 -4.81 -35.26 54.77
C GLY A 127 -4.57 -33.75 54.58
N VAL A 128 -4.03 -33.32 53.44
CA VAL A 128 -3.96 -31.89 53.09
C VAL A 128 -5.37 -31.38 52.77
N ALA A 129 -6.11 -32.09 51.91
CA ALA A 129 -7.46 -31.70 51.50
C ALA A 129 -8.44 -31.58 52.69
N GLU A 130 -8.36 -32.49 53.67
CA GLU A 130 -9.18 -32.45 54.89
C GLU A 130 -8.92 -31.22 55.77
N ARG A 131 -7.76 -30.58 55.61
CA ARG A 131 -7.25 -29.53 56.51
C ARG A 131 -6.92 -28.24 55.77
N MET A 132 -7.41 -28.10 54.54
CA MET A 132 -7.42 -26.83 53.81
C MET A 132 -8.41 -25.85 54.47
N PRO A 133 -8.19 -24.53 54.36
CA PRO A 133 -9.18 -23.53 54.78
C PRO A 133 -10.57 -23.82 54.21
N LEU A 134 -11.61 -23.56 55.01
CA LEU A 134 -13.01 -23.76 54.60
C LEU A 134 -13.54 -22.58 53.77
N GLU A 135 -12.85 -21.45 53.87
CA GLU A 135 -13.11 -20.23 53.14
C GLU A 135 -12.90 -20.40 51.64
N PHE A 136 -13.73 -19.75 50.82
CA PHE A 136 -13.65 -19.86 49.36
C PHE A 136 -12.70 -18.85 48.71
N SER A 137 -12.20 -17.86 49.46
CA SER A 137 -11.32 -16.81 48.95
C SER A 137 -10.34 -16.32 50.01
N VAL A 138 -9.21 -15.79 49.57
CA VAL A 138 -8.24 -15.11 50.45
C VAL A 138 -8.87 -13.92 51.16
N ASP A 139 -9.77 -13.20 50.50
CA ASP A 139 -10.50 -12.08 51.11
C ASP A 139 -11.33 -12.54 52.31
N ASP A 140 -11.93 -13.74 52.24
CA ASP A 140 -12.68 -14.34 53.34
C ASP A 140 -11.76 -14.83 54.47
N ILE A 141 -10.59 -15.38 54.13
CA ILE A 141 -9.56 -15.77 55.12
C ILE A 141 -9.08 -14.53 55.89
N ILE A 142 -8.73 -13.45 55.18
CA ILE A 142 -8.31 -12.18 55.78
C ILE A 142 -9.43 -11.58 56.64
N ARG A 143 -10.68 -11.70 56.19
CA ARG A 143 -11.85 -11.24 56.96
C ARG A 143 -12.03 -12.01 58.26
N ASN A 144 -11.73 -13.30 58.27
CA ASN A 144 -11.86 -14.17 59.44
C ASN A 144 -10.66 -14.09 60.40
N TYR A 145 -9.54 -13.49 59.99
CA TYR A 145 -8.34 -13.27 60.82
C TYR A 145 -8.58 -12.40 62.08
N SER A 146 -9.75 -11.77 62.24
CA SER A 146 -10.12 -11.10 63.50
C SER A 146 -11.58 -11.30 63.90
N PRO A 147 -11.92 -12.45 64.53
CA PRO A 147 -13.22 -12.64 65.17
C PRO A 147 -13.38 -11.79 66.44
N HIS A 148 -12.27 -11.27 67.00
CA HIS A 148 -12.20 -10.69 68.35
C HIS A 148 -12.18 -9.15 68.41
N LEU A 149 -12.30 -8.44 67.28
CA LEU A 149 -12.60 -7.01 67.28
C LEU A 149 -14.13 -6.77 67.21
N SER A 150 -14.80 -6.77 68.35
CA SER A 150 -16.18 -6.28 68.47
C SER A 150 -16.24 -4.74 68.42
N PRO A 151 -17.21 -4.09 67.74
CA PRO A 151 -17.89 -4.44 66.50
C PRO A 151 -17.84 -3.22 65.55
N ASN A 152 -16.76 -2.99 64.81
CA ASN A 152 -16.70 -1.94 63.77
C ASN A 152 -15.67 -2.25 62.67
N THR A 153 -15.60 -3.52 62.27
CA THR A 153 -14.68 -4.00 61.23
C THR A 153 -14.92 -3.41 59.83
N ARG A 154 -16.03 -2.67 59.63
CA ARG A 154 -16.35 -2.00 58.36
C ARG A 154 -15.97 -0.51 58.31
N THR A 155 -15.70 0.13 59.44
CA THR A 155 -15.61 1.61 59.53
C THR A 155 -14.40 2.13 60.31
N ALA A 156 -13.73 1.28 61.10
CA ALA A 156 -12.52 1.67 61.80
C ALA A 156 -11.32 1.69 60.83
N THR A 157 -10.70 2.87 60.66
CA THR A 157 -9.57 3.08 59.75
C THR A 157 -8.41 2.08 59.93
N PRO A 158 -7.99 1.67 61.14
CA PRO A 158 -6.85 0.75 61.30
C PRO A 158 -7.15 -0.67 60.79
N THR A 159 -8.41 -1.11 60.86
CA THR A 159 -8.81 -2.44 60.39
C THR A 159 -8.86 -2.50 58.86
N VAL A 160 -9.22 -1.40 58.21
CA VAL A 160 -9.21 -1.28 56.74
C VAL A 160 -7.77 -1.24 56.21
N GLU A 161 -6.87 -0.52 56.90
CA GLU A 161 -5.45 -0.47 56.57
C GLU A 161 -4.78 -1.84 56.73
N LEU A 162 -5.02 -2.54 57.85
CA LEU A 162 -4.50 -3.89 58.06
C LEU A 162 -5.00 -4.86 56.99
N ARG A 163 -6.29 -4.83 56.66
CA ARG A 163 -6.86 -5.64 55.59
C ARG A 163 -6.15 -5.39 54.26
N LYS A 164 -5.92 -4.13 53.91
CA LYS A 164 -5.21 -3.76 52.68
C LYS A 164 -3.76 -4.26 52.69
N ILE A 165 -3.08 -4.19 53.83
CA ILE A 165 -1.71 -4.72 53.98
C ILE A 165 -1.70 -6.24 53.78
N LEU A 166 -2.65 -6.96 54.39
CA LEU A 166 -2.78 -8.41 54.25
C LEU A 166 -3.14 -8.82 52.81
N GLU A 167 -4.02 -8.07 52.15
CA GLU A 167 -4.36 -8.29 50.73
C GLU A 167 -3.13 -8.11 49.82
N VAL A 168 -2.32 -7.07 50.06
CA VAL A 168 -1.05 -6.86 49.35
C VAL A 168 -0.07 -8.00 49.64
N ALA A 169 0.12 -8.37 50.90
CA ALA A 169 1.02 -9.46 51.30
C ALA A 169 0.61 -10.80 50.68
N ALA A 170 -0.69 -11.09 50.62
CA ALA A 170 -1.20 -12.31 49.99
C ALA A 170 -0.96 -12.32 48.48
N ARG A 171 -1.10 -11.18 47.79
CA ARG A 171 -0.83 -11.06 46.35
C ARG A 171 0.66 -11.10 46.04
N GLU A 172 1.51 -10.49 46.86
CA GLU A 172 2.97 -10.57 46.75
C GLU A 172 3.47 -12.00 46.97
N MET A 173 2.93 -12.70 47.98
CA MET A 173 3.19 -14.12 48.22
C MET A 173 2.86 -14.96 46.97
N LEU A 174 1.65 -14.79 46.42
CA LEU A 174 1.23 -15.52 45.21
C LEU A 174 2.17 -15.21 44.03
N GLN A 175 2.54 -13.93 43.84
CA GLN A 175 3.47 -13.53 42.80
C GLN A 175 4.84 -14.19 42.97
N VAL A 176 5.43 -14.18 44.17
CA VAL A 176 6.72 -14.81 44.46
C VAL A 176 6.66 -16.32 44.26
N PHE A 177 5.59 -16.97 44.71
CA PHE A 177 5.36 -18.40 44.51
C PHE A 177 5.31 -18.76 43.02
N LEU A 178 4.50 -18.04 42.22
CA LEU A 178 4.37 -18.28 40.79
C LEU A 178 5.67 -18.00 40.02
N ASP A 179 6.43 -16.97 40.41
CA ASP A 179 7.74 -16.69 39.84
C ASP A 179 8.73 -17.82 40.09
N LYS A 180 8.76 -18.36 41.32
CA LYS A 180 9.58 -19.51 41.67
C LYS A 180 9.17 -20.76 40.88
N CYS A 181 7.86 -21.03 40.73
CA CYS A 181 7.36 -22.12 39.88
C CYS A 181 7.81 -21.95 38.42
N ARG A 182 7.70 -20.75 37.86
CA ARG A 182 8.13 -20.43 36.49
C ARG A 182 9.64 -20.58 36.32
N HIS A 183 10.43 -20.20 37.33
CA HIS A 183 11.88 -20.37 37.32
C HIS A 183 12.30 -21.84 37.43
N ARG A 184 11.70 -22.61 38.34
CA ARG A 184 11.96 -24.06 38.51
C ARG A 184 11.65 -24.82 37.23
N ARG A 185 10.53 -24.52 36.56
CA ARG A 185 10.18 -25.04 35.23
C ARG A 185 11.28 -24.84 34.18
N LYS A 186 12.02 -23.72 34.20
CA LYS A 186 13.09 -23.46 33.23
C LYS A 186 14.35 -24.30 33.48
N ILE A 187 14.59 -24.69 34.73
CA ILE A 187 15.80 -25.40 35.15
C ILE A 187 15.57 -26.92 35.12
N GLU A 188 14.42 -27.38 35.58
CA GLU A 188 14.12 -28.79 35.83
C GLU A 188 13.15 -29.34 34.79
N SER A 189 13.66 -30.14 33.84
CA SER A 189 12.86 -30.75 32.76
C SER A 189 11.76 -31.70 33.28
N GLU A 190 12.03 -32.44 34.36
CA GLU A 190 11.07 -33.35 34.98
C GLU A 190 9.89 -32.58 35.59
N TYR A 191 10.18 -31.49 36.31
CA TYR A 191 9.16 -30.57 36.82
C TYR A 191 8.33 -29.97 35.68
N ALA A 192 8.98 -29.56 34.59
CA ALA A 192 8.29 -29.02 33.43
C ALA A 192 7.36 -30.04 32.76
N ASN A 193 7.69 -31.34 32.78
CA ASN A 193 6.80 -32.38 32.25
C ASN A 193 5.62 -32.67 33.16
N LYS A 194 5.82 -32.66 34.48
CA LYS A 194 4.77 -32.92 35.48
C LYS A 194 3.68 -31.84 35.48
N TRP A 195 4.06 -30.58 35.25
CA TRP A 195 3.17 -29.43 35.46
C TRP A 195 2.80 -28.68 34.16
N LYS A 196 2.83 -29.35 33.01
CA LYS A 196 2.54 -28.68 31.71
C LYS A 196 1.19 -27.98 31.68
N ASP A 197 0.17 -28.60 32.25
CA ASP A 197 -1.20 -28.11 32.21
C ASP A 197 -1.41 -26.87 33.09
N THR A 198 -0.47 -26.55 33.99
CA THR A 198 -0.54 -25.38 34.86
C THR A 198 0.12 -24.14 34.25
N PHE A 199 0.86 -24.28 33.15
CA PHE A 199 1.64 -23.19 32.56
C PHE A 199 0.80 -22.00 32.15
N ALA A 200 -0.36 -22.25 31.52
CA ALA A 200 -1.28 -21.19 31.12
C ALA A 200 -1.83 -20.44 32.34
N VAL A 201 -2.11 -21.15 33.44
CA VAL A 201 -2.58 -20.56 34.70
C VAL A 201 -1.48 -19.71 35.34
N VAL A 202 -0.27 -20.26 35.46
CA VAL A 202 0.88 -19.58 36.06
C VAL A 202 1.22 -18.31 35.29
N ASP A 203 1.42 -18.41 33.97
CA ASP A 203 1.82 -17.26 33.14
C ASP A 203 0.70 -16.20 33.10
N THR A 204 -0.58 -16.61 32.99
CA THR A 204 -1.71 -15.66 32.92
C THR A 204 -1.95 -14.93 34.24
N VAL A 205 -1.95 -15.66 35.36
CA VAL A 205 -2.15 -15.05 36.69
C VAL A 205 -0.96 -14.16 37.05
N LEU A 206 0.26 -14.58 36.73
CA LEU A 206 1.45 -13.76 36.94
C LEU A 206 1.40 -12.46 36.13
N ALA A 207 0.92 -12.49 34.89
CA ALA A 207 0.70 -11.29 34.08
C ALA A 207 -0.33 -10.35 34.72
N LYS A 208 -1.46 -10.88 35.20
CA LYS A 208 -2.47 -10.09 35.93
C LYS A 208 -1.89 -9.44 37.19
N LEU A 209 -1.09 -10.18 37.96
CA LEU A 209 -0.43 -9.69 39.17
C LEU A 209 0.60 -8.59 38.84
N TYR A 210 1.44 -8.77 37.83
CA TYR A 210 2.40 -7.73 37.43
C TYR A 210 1.70 -6.45 36.94
N ALA A 211 0.56 -6.59 36.25
CA ALA A 211 -0.24 -5.45 35.85
C ALA A 211 -0.80 -4.68 37.06
N GLN A 212 -1.41 -5.40 38.01
CA GLN A 212 -2.00 -4.81 39.23
C GLN A 212 -0.97 -4.22 40.20
N LEU A 213 0.23 -4.83 40.29
CA LEU A 213 1.33 -4.37 41.13
C LEU A 213 2.26 -3.36 40.42
N GLU A 214 1.90 -2.90 39.21
CA GLU A 214 2.66 -1.95 38.39
C GLU A 214 4.13 -2.38 38.11
N LYS A 215 4.41 -3.69 38.12
CA LYS A 215 5.75 -4.25 37.85
C LYS A 215 6.02 -4.35 36.34
N LYS A 216 6.07 -3.21 35.64
CA LYS A 216 6.21 -3.13 34.17
C LYS A 216 7.33 -3.98 33.58
N LYS A 217 8.53 -3.97 34.20
CA LYS A 217 9.70 -4.72 33.70
C LYS A 217 9.47 -6.24 33.69
N GLY A 218 8.84 -6.76 34.74
CA GLY A 218 8.49 -8.19 34.85
C GLY A 218 7.37 -8.57 33.88
N LEU A 219 6.41 -7.66 33.67
CA LEU A 219 5.35 -7.87 32.70
C LEU A 219 5.88 -7.95 31.27
N TYR A 220 6.74 -7.02 30.86
CA TYR A 220 7.31 -7.02 29.50
C TYR A 220 8.20 -8.22 29.23
N SER A 221 9.01 -8.66 30.19
CA SER A 221 9.81 -9.87 30.03
C SER A 221 8.94 -11.13 29.95
N LEU A 222 7.85 -11.20 30.73
CA LEU A 222 6.89 -12.29 30.66
C LEU A 222 6.25 -12.37 29.28
N LEU A 223 5.68 -11.26 28.79
CA LEU A 223 5.01 -11.18 27.48
C LEU A 223 5.94 -11.53 26.30
N GLN A 224 7.24 -11.25 26.39
CA GLN A 224 8.19 -11.63 25.33
C GLN A 224 8.53 -13.13 25.34
N GLU A 225 8.50 -13.78 26.50
CA GLU A 225 8.98 -15.14 26.68
C GLU A 225 7.87 -16.20 26.65
N SER A 226 6.66 -15.90 27.14
CA SER A 226 5.63 -16.90 27.39
C SER A 226 4.65 -17.06 26.23
N ASN A 227 4.49 -18.28 25.71
CA ASN A 227 3.50 -18.60 24.66
C ASN A 227 2.18 -19.18 25.20
N HIS A 228 1.98 -19.20 26.52
CA HIS A 228 0.82 -19.85 27.17
C HIS A 228 -0.21 -18.86 27.72
N LEU A 229 -0.07 -17.57 27.42
CA LEU A 229 -0.95 -16.53 27.93
C LEU A 229 -2.34 -16.63 27.31
N VAL A 230 -3.37 -16.55 28.15
CA VAL A 230 -4.77 -16.49 27.72
C VAL A 230 -5.18 -15.02 27.55
N VAL A 231 -5.28 -14.57 26.31
CA VAL A 231 -5.49 -13.16 25.94
C VAL A 231 -6.79 -12.61 26.55
N ASP A 232 -7.89 -13.34 26.40
CA ASP A 232 -9.24 -12.95 26.84
C ASP A 232 -9.31 -12.62 28.35
N GLU A 233 -8.48 -13.28 29.14
CA GLU A 233 -8.39 -13.09 30.59
C GLU A 233 -7.53 -11.89 30.99
N ILE A 234 -6.51 -11.57 30.20
CA ILE A 234 -5.50 -10.54 30.50
C ILE A 234 -5.93 -9.16 29.97
N GLU A 235 -6.55 -9.13 28.79
CA GLU A 235 -7.02 -7.91 28.13
C GLU A 235 -7.81 -6.95 29.06
N PRO A 236 -8.85 -7.39 29.79
CA PRO A 236 -9.60 -6.49 30.65
C PRO A 236 -8.76 -5.90 31.79
N VAL A 237 -7.81 -6.69 32.32
CA VAL A 237 -6.94 -6.27 33.43
C VAL A 237 -5.93 -5.22 32.95
N LEU A 238 -5.32 -5.42 31.78
CA LEU A 238 -4.39 -4.44 31.20
C LEU A 238 -5.08 -3.12 30.84
N ARG A 239 -6.31 -3.19 30.32
CA ARG A 239 -7.13 -1.99 30.05
C ARG A 239 -7.46 -1.23 31.32
N GLN A 240 -7.86 -1.94 32.38
CA GLN A 240 -8.16 -1.31 33.67
C GLN A 240 -6.90 -0.69 34.32
N ALA A 241 -5.74 -1.33 34.16
CA ALA A 241 -4.45 -0.83 34.64
C ALA A 241 -3.85 0.30 33.77
N GLY A 242 -4.44 0.60 32.61
CA GLY A 242 -3.91 1.60 31.67
C GLY A 242 -2.57 1.23 31.04
N GLN A 243 -2.22 -0.06 30.99
CA GLN A 243 -0.95 -0.56 30.46
C GLN A 243 -1.13 -0.99 28.99
N TYR A 244 -1.23 -0.02 28.08
CA TYR A 244 -1.55 -0.26 26.68
C TYR A 244 -0.36 -0.80 25.88
N ASN A 245 0.88 -0.48 26.25
CA ASN A 245 2.06 -1.07 25.62
C ASN A 245 2.13 -2.58 25.86
N ALA A 246 1.82 -3.03 27.08
CA ALA A 246 1.69 -4.45 27.40
C ALA A 246 0.61 -5.13 26.53
N LEU A 247 -0.53 -4.44 26.34
CA LEU A 247 -1.61 -4.94 25.49
C LEU A 247 -1.17 -5.04 24.02
N CYS A 248 -0.42 -4.06 23.51
CA CYS A 248 0.15 -4.10 22.17
C CYS A 248 1.10 -5.30 21.98
N MET A 249 1.96 -5.57 22.96
CA MET A 249 2.87 -6.73 22.94
C MET A 249 2.10 -8.05 22.92
N LEU A 250 1.04 -8.15 23.73
CA LEU A 250 0.15 -9.32 23.78
C LEU A 250 -0.53 -9.58 22.43
N TYR A 251 -1.03 -8.54 21.75
CA TYR A 251 -1.65 -8.68 20.43
C TYR A 251 -0.65 -9.03 19.33
N ARG A 252 0.57 -8.46 19.37
CA ARG A 252 1.64 -8.83 18.43
C ARG A 252 1.98 -10.33 18.54
N GLN A 253 1.99 -10.88 19.75
CA GLN A 253 2.29 -12.30 19.98
C GLN A 253 1.12 -13.22 19.59
N SER A 254 -0.11 -12.82 19.90
CA SER A 254 -1.33 -13.60 19.60
C SER A 254 -1.81 -13.48 18.15
N LYS A 255 -1.13 -12.66 17.31
CA LYS A 255 -1.52 -12.35 15.92
C LYS A 255 -2.88 -11.65 15.80
N GLY A 256 -3.33 -10.98 16.85
CA GLY A 256 -4.53 -10.12 16.86
C GLY A 256 -4.26 -8.79 16.18
N ASP A 257 -3.99 -8.80 14.87
CA ASP A 257 -3.60 -7.59 14.12
C ASP A 257 -4.72 -6.53 14.11
N LYS A 258 -6.00 -6.94 14.14
CA LYS A 258 -7.15 -6.02 14.13
C LYS A 258 -7.24 -5.23 15.44
N GLU A 259 -7.20 -5.95 16.54
CA GLU A 259 -7.30 -5.44 17.89
C GLU A 259 -6.11 -4.52 18.21
N LEU A 260 -4.92 -4.87 17.72
CA LEU A 260 -3.72 -4.03 17.82
C LEU A 260 -3.87 -2.69 17.11
N LEU A 261 -4.40 -2.70 15.88
CA LEU A 261 -4.62 -1.48 15.10
C LEU A 261 -5.68 -0.59 15.77
N GLU A 262 -6.72 -1.18 16.38
CA GLU A 262 -7.70 -0.45 17.17
C GLU A 262 -7.09 0.21 18.41
N VAL A 263 -6.17 -0.46 19.11
CA VAL A 263 -5.44 0.13 20.25
C VAL A 263 -4.61 1.32 19.80
N TRP A 264 -3.86 1.20 18.71
CA TRP A 264 -3.09 2.33 18.16
C TRP A 264 -3.96 3.48 17.70
N ALA A 265 -5.10 3.20 17.06
CA ALA A 265 -6.04 4.24 16.66
C ALA A 265 -6.53 5.07 17.85
N LYS A 266 -6.89 4.41 18.96
CA LYS A 266 -7.31 5.09 20.20
C LYS A 266 -6.20 5.88 20.87
N LEU A 267 -4.96 5.41 20.78
CA LEU A 267 -3.78 6.15 21.25
C LEU A 267 -3.53 7.42 20.41
N VAL A 268 -3.73 7.34 19.09
CA VAL A 268 -3.56 8.49 18.18
C VAL A 268 -4.71 9.49 18.31
N GLU A 269 -5.94 9.02 18.48
CA GLU A 269 -7.11 9.88 18.72
C GLU A 269 -7.07 10.54 20.11
N GLY A 270 -6.15 10.11 20.99
CA GLY A 270 -5.95 10.67 22.31
C GLY A 270 -6.95 10.16 23.36
N GLU A 271 -7.71 9.11 23.05
CA GLU A 271 -8.59 8.45 24.02
C GLU A 271 -7.77 7.72 25.10
N TRP A 272 -6.63 7.17 24.69
CA TRP A 272 -5.69 6.45 25.54
C TRP A 272 -4.31 7.12 25.53
N THR A 273 -3.61 7.06 26.66
CA THR A 273 -2.24 7.60 26.79
C THR A 273 -1.36 6.59 27.50
N ASP A 274 -0.22 6.26 26.91
CA ASP A 274 0.80 5.41 27.51
C ASP A 274 2.18 6.06 27.29
N GLU A 275 2.95 6.25 28.36
CA GLU A 275 4.28 6.87 28.32
C GLU A 275 5.30 6.01 27.56
N ASP A 276 5.07 4.69 27.49
CA ASP A 276 6.00 3.75 26.86
C ASP A 276 5.82 3.69 25.32
N ILE A 277 4.79 4.33 24.75
CA ILE A 277 4.53 4.37 23.30
C ILE A 277 4.78 5.79 22.77
N THR A 278 5.88 5.96 22.03
CA THR A 278 6.33 7.26 21.54
C THR A 278 5.70 7.67 20.20
N ASP A 279 5.54 6.73 19.27
CA ASP A 279 4.97 6.99 17.93
C ASP A 279 4.08 5.83 17.44
N PRO A 280 2.80 5.80 17.87
CA PRO A 280 1.87 4.75 17.45
C PRO A 280 1.58 4.75 15.94
N LEU A 281 1.69 5.91 15.26
CA LEU A 281 1.39 6.05 13.84
C LEU A 281 2.43 5.33 12.97
N SER A 282 3.71 5.52 13.28
CA SER A 282 4.80 4.88 12.55
C SER A 282 4.78 3.35 12.73
N ASP A 283 4.53 2.88 13.95
CA ASP A 283 4.38 1.45 14.26
C ASP A 283 3.20 0.82 13.50
N MET A 284 2.08 1.54 13.41
CA MET A 284 0.90 1.13 12.66
C MET A 284 1.19 0.99 11.15
N ILE A 285 1.85 1.98 10.55
CA ILE A 285 2.24 1.95 9.14
C ILE A 285 3.23 0.81 8.87
N ALA A 286 4.19 0.57 9.77
CA ALA A 286 5.15 -0.51 9.66
C ALA A 286 4.45 -1.88 9.64
N LEU A 287 3.51 -2.12 10.56
CA LEU A 287 2.75 -3.38 10.61
C LEU A 287 1.90 -3.59 9.36
N LEU A 288 1.16 -2.56 8.91
CA LEU A 288 0.34 -2.64 7.70
C LEU A 288 1.19 -2.91 6.45
N THR A 289 2.40 -2.34 6.39
CA THR A 289 3.34 -2.57 5.28
C THR A 289 3.92 -3.99 5.30
N GLU A 290 4.17 -4.55 6.48
CA GLU A 290 4.71 -5.90 6.66
C GLU A 290 3.67 -6.99 6.33
N LYS A 291 2.46 -6.89 6.88
CA LYS A 291 1.41 -7.93 6.73
C LYS A 291 0.78 -7.95 5.34
N LYS A 292 0.76 -6.82 4.63
CA LYS A 292 0.19 -6.69 3.27
C LYS A 292 -1.26 -7.16 3.15
N ASP A 293 -2.03 -7.13 4.24
CA ASP A 293 -3.45 -7.49 4.21
C ASP A 293 -4.26 -6.37 3.53
N ARG A 294 -4.90 -6.70 2.40
CA ARG A 294 -5.67 -5.76 1.60
C ARG A 294 -6.83 -5.13 2.37
N GLN A 295 -7.54 -5.90 3.19
CA GLN A 295 -8.72 -5.41 3.90
C GLN A 295 -8.32 -4.42 5.01
N LEU A 296 -7.29 -4.77 5.78
CA LEU A 296 -6.77 -3.90 6.83
C LEU A 296 -6.16 -2.61 6.26
N ILE A 297 -5.38 -2.72 5.19
CA ILE A 297 -4.79 -1.55 4.52
C ILE A 297 -5.86 -0.62 3.95
N GLN A 298 -6.95 -1.15 3.41
CA GLN A 298 -8.05 -0.32 2.91
C GLN A 298 -8.73 0.42 4.06
N GLN A 299 -9.16 -0.29 5.11
CA GLN A 299 -9.86 0.30 6.25
C GLN A 299 -9.00 1.36 6.96
N TRP A 300 -7.79 0.96 7.33
CA TRP A 300 -6.87 1.81 8.09
C TRP A 300 -6.16 2.85 7.24
N GLY A 301 -5.97 2.59 5.94
CA GLY A 301 -5.51 3.59 4.99
C GLY A 301 -6.52 4.72 4.82
N ILE A 302 -7.83 4.42 4.72
CA ILE A 302 -8.88 5.46 4.69
C ILE A 302 -8.89 6.24 6.01
N TRP A 303 -8.78 5.57 7.16
CA TRP A 303 -8.68 6.28 8.45
C TRP A 303 -7.44 7.18 8.51
N LEU A 304 -6.27 6.69 8.08
CA LEU A 304 -5.03 7.48 8.01
C LEU A 304 -5.18 8.73 7.15
N THR A 305 -5.95 8.70 6.05
CA THR A 305 -6.16 9.90 5.21
C THR A 305 -6.87 11.06 5.92
N LYS A 306 -7.54 10.81 7.05
CA LYS A 306 -8.14 11.86 7.88
C LYS A 306 -7.12 12.57 8.77
N ILE A 307 -6.05 11.88 9.17
CA ILE A 307 -5.03 12.36 10.10
C ILE A 307 -3.80 12.85 9.33
N ASP A 308 -3.22 11.96 8.53
CA ASP A 308 -2.08 12.24 7.65
C ASP A 308 -2.40 11.79 6.21
N PRO A 309 -2.82 12.71 5.33
CA PRO A 309 -3.18 12.38 3.96
C PRO A 309 -1.99 11.87 3.15
N GLU A 310 -0.76 12.31 3.42
CA GLU A 310 0.41 11.92 2.63
C GLU A 310 0.79 10.46 2.90
N GLN A 311 0.87 10.07 4.17
CA GLN A 311 1.21 8.69 4.55
C GLN A 311 0.07 7.72 4.23
N GLY A 312 -1.18 8.12 4.47
CA GLY A 312 -2.36 7.30 4.14
C GLY A 312 -2.42 6.99 2.64
N LEU A 313 -2.18 7.98 1.79
CA LEU A 313 -2.14 7.78 0.33
C LEU A 313 -0.93 6.96 -0.11
N LYS A 314 0.25 7.16 0.50
CA LYS A 314 1.43 6.35 0.20
C LYS A 314 1.20 4.87 0.53
N LEU A 315 0.56 4.58 1.65
CA LEU A 315 0.18 3.22 2.04
C LEU A 315 -0.77 2.60 1.00
N LEU A 316 -1.85 3.30 0.64
CA LEU A 316 -2.88 2.84 -0.32
C LEU A 316 -2.36 2.70 -1.76
N THR A 317 -1.31 3.45 -2.14
CA THR A 317 -0.73 3.42 -3.49
C THR A 317 0.42 2.41 -3.63
N SER A 318 1.09 2.03 -2.54
CA SER A 318 2.23 1.09 -2.55
C SER A 318 1.87 -0.36 -2.90
N GLN A 319 0.62 -0.78 -2.66
CA GLN A 319 0.17 -2.17 -2.81
C GLN A 319 -0.64 -2.32 -4.10
N ASN A 320 0.01 -2.71 -5.20
CA ASN A 320 -0.63 -2.78 -6.53
C ASN A 320 -0.38 -4.11 -7.27
N THR A 321 -0.66 -5.24 -6.63
CA THR A 321 -0.40 -6.59 -7.16
C THR A 321 -1.60 -7.29 -7.83
N SER A 322 -2.74 -6.61 -8.02
CA SER A 322 -3.98 -7.25 -8.51
C SER A 322 -4.17 -7.25 -10.04
N LYS A 323 -4.93 -8.22 -10.55
CA LYS A 323 -5.28 -8.43 -11.97
C LYS A 323 -6.08 -7.24 -12.54
N ARG A 324 -5.86 -6.91 -13.82
CA ARG A 324 -6.20 -5.61 -14.46
C ARG A 324 -7.69 -5.20 -14.46
N ARG A 325 -8.65 -6.12 -14.36
CA ARG A 325 -10.09 -5.83 -14.50
C ARG A 325 -10.79 -5.61 -13.16
N GLU A 326 -10.59 -6.50 -12.19
CA GLU A 326 -11.03 -6.33 -10.78
C GLU A 326 -10.42 -5.05 -10.17
N LYS A 327 -9.20 -4.69 -10.60
CA LYS A 327 -8.50 -3.47 -10.20
C LYS A 327 -9.26 -2.16 -10.51
N LEU A 328 -10.03 -2.09 -11.60
CA LEU A 328 -10.67 -0.84 -12.01
C LEU A 328 -11.93 -0.53 -11.19
N GLU A 329 -12.70 -1.56 -10.83
CA GLU A 329 -13.88 -1.42 -9.98
C GLU A 329 -13.45 -1.10 -8.54
N ASP A 330 -12.45 -1.82 -8.02
CA ASP A 330 -11.85 -1.59 -6.71
C ASP A 330 -11.27 -0.18 -6.58
N ASP A 331 -10.51 0.30 -7.58
CA ASP A 331 -9.92 1.66 -7.57
C ASP A 331 -11.01 2.76 -7.57
N SER A 332 -12.13 2.52 -8.26
CA SER A 332 -13.26 3.46 -8.30
C SER A 332 -14.06 3.50 -7.00
N ALA A 333 -14.26 2.35 -6.35
CA ALA A 333 -14.91 2.25 -5.06
C ALA A 333 -14.04 2.86 -3.95
N LEU A 334 -12.73 2.59 -4.00
CA LEU A 334 -11.76 3.17 -3.07
C LEU A 334 -11.68 4.70 -3.23
N LEU A 335 -11.68 5.21 -4.46
CA LEU A 335 -11.73 6.66 -4.71
C LEU A 335 -12.94 7.31 -4.04
N LYS A 336 -14.13 6.71 -4.15
CA LYS A 336 -15.35 7.23 -3.50
C LYS A 336 -15.16 7.31 -1.99
N LEU A 337 -14.73 6.21 -1.36
CA LEU A 337 -14.51 6.15 0.08
C LEU A 337 -13.45 7.15 0.57
N ILE A 338 -12.34 7.31 -0.15
CA ILE A 338 -11.32 8.31 0.18
C ILE A 338 -11.89 9.72 0.01
N SER A 339 -12.66 9.98 -1.05
CA SER A 339 -13.25 11.30 -1.29
C SER A 339 -14.29 11.69 -0.23
N GLU A 340 -15.04 10.71 0.29
CA GLU A 340 -15.98 10.90 1.40
C GLU A 340 -15.25 11.18 2.72
N ALA A 341 -14.11 10.55 2.95
CA ALA A 341 -13.30 10.75 4.15
C ALA A 341 -12.51 12.07 4.12
N ASN A 342 -11.86 12.38 2.99
CA ASN A 342 -11.08 13.59 2.78
C ASN A 342 -11.05 13.96 1.26
N PRO A 343 -11.70 15.06 0.85
CA PRO A 343 -11.79 15.44 -0.56
C PRO A 343 -10.43 15.79 -1.19
N ALA A 344 -9.51 16.35 -0.41
CA ALA A 344 -8.17 16.69 -0.89
C ALA A 344 -7.34 15.43 -1.16
N ALA A 345 -7.41 14.45 -0.26
CA ALA A 345 -6.79 13.15 -0.45
C ALA A 345 -7.40 12.40 -1.65
N GLY A 346 -8.73 12.52 -1.85
CA GLY A 346 -9.43 11.97 -3.02
C GLY A 346 -8.89 12.54 -4.34
N SER A 347 -8.66 13.85 -4.41
CA SER A 347 -8.08 14.49 -5.61
C SER A 347 -6.64 14.02 -5.88
N GLN A 348 -5.81 13.86 -4.85
CA GLN A 348 -4.46 13.33 -4.99
C GLN A 348 -4.45 11.86 -5.40
N TYR A 349 -5.38 11.05 -4.88
CA TYR A 349 -5.55 9.66 -5.31
C TYR A 349 -5.99 9.59 -6.77
N LEU A 350 -6.93 10.43 -7.19
CA LEU A 350 -7.37 10.52 -8.60
C LEU A 350 -6.22 10.93 -9.53
N GLU A 351 -5.40 11.90 -9.12
CA GLU A 351 -4.18 12.30 -9.83
C GLU A 351 -3.21 11.10 -9.99
N HIS A 352 -3.02 10.31 -8.93
CA HIS A 352 -2.22 9.08 -8.98
C HIS A 352 -2.82 8.01 -9.90
N LEU A 353 -4.14 7.79 -9.86
CA LEU A 353 -4.83 6.82 -10.72
C LEU A 353 -4.67 7.14 -12.22
N VAL A 354 -4.77 8.42 -12.57
CA VAL A 354 -4.69 8.89 -13.96
C VAL A 354 -3.24 8.91 -14.44
N LEU A 355 -2.31 9.47 -13.66
CA LEU A 355 -0.93 9.69 -14.10
C LEU A 355 -0.04 8.46 -13.93
N GLN A 356 -0.04 7.85 -12.75
CA GLN A 356 0.89 6.76 -12.41
C GLN A 356 0.32 5.39 -12.78
N LYS A 357 -0.94 5.10 -12.41
CA LYS A 357 -1.57 3.81 -12.75
C LYS A 357 -2.02 3.71 -14.22
N ARG A 358 -2.10 4.84 -14.95
CA ARG A 358 -2.50 4.90 -16.37
C ARG A 358 -3.84 4.22 -16.62
N SER A 359 -4.84 4.54 -15.78
CA SER A 359 -6.17 3.94 -15.92
C SER A 359 -6.77 4.27 -17.28
N PRO A 360 -7.25 3.27 -18.07
CA PRO A 360 -7.91 3.53 -19.36
C PRO A 360 -9.36 4.01 -19.21
N SER A 361 -9.83 4.27 -17.98
CA SER A 361 -11.22 4.64 -17.71
C SER A 361 -11.51 6.09 -18.13
N ARG A 362 -12.38 6.25 -19.14
CA ARG A 362 -12.89 7.56 -19.57
C ARG A 362 -13.52 8.36 -18.42
N ALA A 363 -14.27 7.67 -17.55
CA ALA A 363 -14.94 8.33 -16.41
C ALA A 363 -13.96 8.96 -15.41
N LEU A 364 -12.83 8.29 -15.12
CA LEU A 364 -11.82 8.85 -14.22
C LEU A 364 -11.09 10.05 -14.85
N HIS A 365 -10.78 9.97 -16.14
CA HIS A 365 -10.19 11.09 -16.88
C HIS A 365 -11.14 12.30 -16.95
N GLU A 366 -12.43 12.06 -17.14
CA GLU A 366 -13.45 13.10 -17.14
C GLU A 366 -13.63 13.74 -15.76
N GLN A 367 -13.71 12.94 -14.69
CA GLN A 367 -13.74 13.43 -13.31
C GLN A 367 -12.49 14.26 -12.98
N PHE A 368 -11.31 13.83 -13.43
CA PHE A 368 -10.07 14.55 -13.19
C PHE A 368 -10.00 15.87 -13.98
N ALA A 369 -10.44 15.88 -15.25
CA ALA A 369 -10.58 17.10 -16.03
C ALA A 369 -11.52 18.11 -15.35
N ALA A 370 -12.69 17.65 -14.93
CA ALA A 370 -13.67 18.47 -14.22
C ALA A 370 -13.09 19.04 -12.92
N ALA A 371 -12.47 18.21 -12.08
CA ALA A 371 -11.86 18.65 -10.81
C ALA A 371 -10.77 19.71 -11.02
N LEU A 372 -9.88 19.50 -12.00
CA LEU A 372 -8.83 20.45 -12.35
C LEU A 372 -9.41 21.79 -12.84
N VAL A 373 -10.42 21.75 -13.71
CA VAL A 373 -11.08 22.95 -14.23
C VAL A 373 -11.87 23.68 -13.15
N ASP A 374 -12.61 22.96 -12.31
CA ASP A 374 -13.37 23.57 -11.21
C ASP A 374 -12.43 24.24 -10.20
N GLN A 375 -11.29 23.61 -9.89
CA GLN A 375 -10.23 24.21 -9.07
C GLN A 375 -9.62 25.44 -9.75
N LEU A 376 -9.34 25.37 -11.06
CA LEU A 376 -8.85 26.50 -11.84
C LEU A 376 -9.82 27.69 -11.79
N LEU A 377 -11.11 27.43 -12.00
CA LEU A 377 -12.16 28.44 -11.98
C LEU A 377 -12.35 29.06 -10.59
N SER A 378 -12.14 28.28 -9.51
CA SER A 378 -12.15 28.79 -8.14
C SER A 378 -11.06 29.84 -7.91
N TYR A 379 -9.86 29.63 -8.46
CA TYR A 379 -8.77 30.61 -8.41
C TYR A 379 -9.02 31.80 -9.35
N VAL A 380 -9.56 31.58 -10.54
CA VAL A 380 -9.94 32.66 -11.47
C VAL A 380 -10.95 33.62 -10.86
N SER A 381 -11.86 33.09 -10.04
CA SER A 381 -12.87 33.89 -9.34
C SER A 381 -12.25 34.84 -8.29
N GLN A 382 -11.01 34.60 -7.86
CA GLN A 382 -10.28 35.50 -6.98
C GLN A 382 -9.72 36.69 -7.76
N ASP A 383 -10.07 37.91 -7.33
CA ASP A 383 -9.69 39.15 -8.04
C ASP A 383 -8.16 39.37 -8.11
N SER A 384 -7.43 38.99 -7.06
CA SER A 384 -5.95 39.05 -7.04
C SER A 384 -5.30 38.17 -8.11
N VAL A 385 -5.75 36.92 -8.24
CA VAL A 385 -5.24 35.94 -9.21
C VAL A 385 -5.60 36.36 -10.62
N SER A 386 -6.85 36.77 -10.86
CA SER A 386 -7.28 37.21 -12.18
C SER A 386 -6.54 38.47 -12.65
N LYS A 387 -6.28 39.43 -11.74
CA LYS A 387 -5.43 40.62 -12.04
C LYS A 387 -4.01 40.20 -12.37
N LEU A 388 -3.41 39.29 -11.60
CA LEU A 388 -2.05 38.78 -11.86
C LEU A 388 -1.97 38.12 -13.25
N TRP A 389 -2.90 37.23 -13.57
CA TRP A 389 -2.89 36.51 -14.85
C TRP A 389 -3.16 37.44 -16.04
N ARG A 390 -4.05 38.42 -15.90
CA ARG A 390 -4.25 39.48 -16.91
C ARG A 390 -2.99 40.31 -17.11
N ALA A 391 -2.31 40.69 -16.04
CA ALA A 391 -1.05 41.43 -16.11
C ALA A 391 0.04 40.62 -16.81
N LYS A 392 0.14 39.30 -16.53
CA LYS A 392 1.09 38.40 -17.21
C LYS A 392 0.79 38.24 -18.69
N ALA A 393 -0.48 38.04 -19.08
CA ALA A 393 -0.88 37.98 -20.49
C ALA A 393 -0.58 39.30 -21.21
N SER A 394 -0.92 40.43 -20.59
CA SER A 394 -0.64 41.77 -21.16
C SER A 394 0.85 42.07 -21.25
N SER A 395 1.64 41.66 -20.26
CA SER A 395 3.10 41.81 -20.26
C SER A 395 3.75 40.94 -21.33
N PHE A 396 3.23 39.74 -21.59
CA PHE A 396 3.71 38.89 -22.68
C PHE A 396 3.37 39.51 -24.03
N ALA A 397 2.11 39.92 -24.25
CA ALA A 397 1.69 40.56 -25.49
C ALA A 397 2.42 41.90 -25.78
N SER A 398 2.78 42.65 -24.72
CA SER A 398 3.54 43.91 -24.85
C SER A 398 5.04 43.70 -25.00
N SER A 399 5.57 42.53 -24.63
CA SER A 399 6.98 42.19 -24.82
C SER A 399 7.20 41.95 -26.32
N ARG A 400 7.67 42.99 -27.00
CA ARG A 400 7.85 43.02 -28.46
C ARG A 400 8.71 41.84 -28.96
N SER A 401 8.05 40.83 -29.53
CA SER A 401 8.32 40.27 -30.86
C SER A 401 9.65 39.53 -31.18
N GLU A 402 10.49 39.20 -30.21
CA GLU A 402 11.70 38.37 -30.46
C GLU A 402 11.88 37.18 -29.50
N SER A 403 10.92 36.92 -28.62
CA SER A 403 11.00 35.74 -27.76
C SER A 403 10.67 34.47 -28.54
N THR A 404 11.65 33.59 -28.71
CA THR A 404 11.50 32.17 -29.10
C THR A 404 10.76 31.34 -28.04
N VAL A 405 10.17 31.99 -27.04
CA VAL A 405 9.60 31.40 -25.83
C VAL A 405 8.08 31.47 -25.94
N SER A 406 7.40 30.35 -25.72
CA SER A 406 5.94 30.28 -25.67
C SER A 406 5.38 31.01 -24.44
N PHE A 407 4.13 31.48 -24.51
CA PHE A 407 3.40 32.06 -23.39
C PHE A 407 3.39 31.11 -22.18
N PHE A 408 3.20 29.80 -22.42
CA PHE A 408 3.21 28.79 -21.37
C PHE A 408 4.57 28.74 -20.64
N SER A 409 5.68 28.69 -21.38
CA SER A 409 7.03 28.72 -20.79
C SER A 409 7.32 30.04 -20.06
N TYR A 410 6.86 31.16 -20.59
CA TYR A 410 6.94 32.47 -19.94
C TYR A 410 6.13 32.50 -18.63
N PHE A 411 4.93 31.93 -18.63
CA PHE A 411 4.07 31.86 -17.45
C PHE A 411 4.71 31.00 -16.35
N VAL A 412 5.27 29.85 -16.72
CA VAL A 412 5.97 28.93 -15.79
C VAL A 412 7.19 29.61 -15.15
N SER A 413 8.00 30.33 -15.93
CA SER A 413 9.25 30.93 -15.44
C SER A 413 9.06 32.23 -14.66
N THR A 414 8.05 33.04 -15.01
CA THR A 414 7.91 34.39 -14.44
C THR A 414 6.87 34.51 -13.34
N THR A 415 6.02 33.50 -13.14
CA THR A 415 5.00 33.51 -12.08
C THR A 415 5.59 32.88 -10.81
N PRO A 416 5.51 33.54 -9.64
CA PRO A 416 5.94 32.96 -8.38
C PRO A 416 5.23 31.64 -8.08
N ASP A 417 5.95 30.71 -7.45
CA ASP A 417 5.38 29.42 -7.07
C ASP A 417 4.22 29.60 -6.07
N SER A 418 3.10 28.96 -6.39
CA SER A 418 1.81 29.17 -5.73
C SER A 418 0.82 28.10 -6.19
N ASP A 419 -0.19 27.79 -5.37
CA ASP A 419 -1.16 26.75 -5.69
C ASP A 419 -1.96 27.04 -6.96
N HIS A 420 -2.30 28.31 -7.20
CA HIS A 420 -2.98 28.73 -8.42
C HIS A 420 -2.10 28.56 -9.67
N LYS A 421 -0.78 28.78 -9.57
CA LYS A 421 0.17 28.53 -10.68
C LYS A 421 0.26 27.04 -10.98
N ARG A 422 0.46 26.22 -9.94
CA ARG A 422 0.54 24.75 -10.06
C ARG A 422 -0.73 24.19 -10.68
N THR A 423 -1.90 24.64 -10.22
CA THR A 423 -3.21 24.22 -10.76
C THR A 423 -3.35 24.57 -12.24
N ARG A 424 -3.02 25.82 -12.64
CA ARG A 424 -3.06 26.22 -14.05
C ARG A 424 -2.14 25.40 -14.93
N ILE A 425 -0.92 25.12 -14.47
CA ILE A 425 0.02 24.26 -15.20
C ILE A 425 -0.55 22.83 -15.31
N LYS A 426 -0.98 22.22 -14.20
CA LYS A 426 -1.61 20.88 -14.20
C LYS A 426 -2.80 20.80 -15.18
N THR A 427 -3.65 21.82 -15.19
CA THR A 427 -4.80 21.88 -16.12
C THR A 427 -4.35 21.92 -17.57
N ALA A 428 -3.47 22.85 -17.95
CA ALA A 428 -3.01 23.00 -19.33
C ALA A 428 -2.28 21.76 -19.83
N LEU A 429 -1.45 21.17 -18.97
CA LEU A 429 -0.80 19.89 -19.23
C LEU A 429 -1.87 18.82 -19.47
N PHE A 430 -2.76 18.53 -18.51
CA PHE A 430 -3.72 17.43 -18.64
C PHE A 430 -4.64 17.57 -19.86
N LEU A 431 -5.13 18.77 -20.15
CA LEU A 431 -6.01 19.04 -21.29
C LEU A 431 -5.30 18.79 -22.63
N GLN A 432 -4.01 19.15 -22.74
CA GLN A 432 -3.21 18.85 -23.92
C GLN A 432 -2.92 17.34 -24.04
N GLY A 433 -2.64 16.70 -22.92
CA GLY A 433 -2.18 15.32 -22.85
C GLY A 433 -3.22 14.24 -23.09
N SER A 434 -4.33 14.36 -22.37
CA SER A 434 -5.35 13.33 -22.39
C SER A 434 -6.25 13.49 -23.60
N ALA A 435 -6.67 12.36 -24.18
CA ALA A 435 -7.72 12.31 -25.21
C ALA A 435 -9.01 11.63 -24.70
N MET A 436 -9.08 11.33 -23.40
CA MET A 436 -10.09 10.45 -22.79
C MET A 436 -11.12 11.23 -21.95
N TYR A 437 -11.37 12.50 -22.26
CA TYR A 437 -12.37 13.34 -21.60
C TYR A 437 -13.26 14.03 -22.64
N ASP A 438 -14.41 14.55 -22.21
CA ASP A 438 -15.31 15.29 -23.09
C ASP A 438 -14.82 16.73 -23.31
N PHE A 439 -14.29 17.00 -24.51
CA PHE A 439 -13.78 18.31 -24.89
C PHE A 439 -14.88 19.39 -24.92
N GLN A 440 -16.11 19.03 -25.29
CA GLN A 440 -17.20 20.00 -25.44
C GLN A 440 -17.70 20.47 -24.07
N SER A 441 -17.91 19.55 -23.12
CA SER A 441 -18.26 19.89 -21.74
C SER A 441 -17.22 20.81 -21.09
N ILE A 442 -15.93 20.55 -21.29
CA ILE A 442 -14.85 21.40 -20.76
C ILE A 442 -14.80 22.77 -21.45
N ARG A 443 -15.01 22.83 -22.77
CA ARG A 443 -15.14 24.10 -23.50
C ARG A 443 -16.24 24.97 -22.91
N ASP A 444 -17.42 24.40 -22.72
CA ASP A 444 -18.60 25.13 -22.23
C ASP A 444 -18.35 25.69 -20.82
N ARG A 445 -17.68 24.91 -19.96
CA ARG A 445 -17.24 25.36 -18.62
C ARG A 445 -16.22 26.49 -18.65
N LEU A 446 -15.29 26.49 -19.61
CA LEU A 446 -14.24 27.52 -19.73
C LEU A 446 -14.74 28.80 -20.42
N SER A 447 -15.83 28.73 -21.20
CA SER A 447 -16.38 29.83 -21.99
C SER A 447 -16.57 31.16 -21.23
N PRO A 448 -17.03 31.21 -19.96
CA PRO A 448 -17.26 32.47 -19.25
C PRO A 448 -15.96 33.24 -18.99
N HIS A 449 -14.83 32.54 -18.93
CA HIS A 449 -13.50 33.09 -18.61
C HIS A 449 -12.53 33.03 -19.79
N GLN A 450 -13.05 32.89 -21.03
CA GLN A 450 -12.24 32.74 -22.25
C GLN A 450 -11.15 33.82 -22.39
N LYS A 451 -11.45 35.07 -22.02
CA LYS A 451 -10.48 36.18 -22.11
C LYS A 451 -9.25 36.02 -21.20
N LEU A 452 -9.36 35.24 -20.13
CA LEU A 452 -8.27 34.99 -19.18
C LEU A 452 -7.57 33.65 -19.43
N LEU A 453 -8.34 32.65 -19.85
CA LEU A 453 -7.91 31.27 -20.07
C LEU A 453 -7.73 30.98 -21.56
N GLN A 454 -7.07 31.90 -22.27
CA GLN A 454 -6.89 31.86 -23.71
C GLN A 454 -6.05 30.64 -24.14
N LEU A 455 -5.03 30.27 -23.35
CA LEU A 455 -4.17 29.11 -23.64
C LEU A 455 -4.97 27.81 -23.53
N GLU A 456 -5.71 27.66 -22.43
CA GLU A 456 -6.55 26.50 -22.15
C GLU A 456 -7.66 26.37 -23.21
N MET A 457 -8.27 27.50 -23.62
CA MET A 457 -9.24 27.51 -24.71
C MET A 457 -8.62 27.11 -26.05
N ALA A 458 -7.42 27.61 -26.40
CA ALA A 458 -6.75 27.22 -27.63
C ALA A 458 -6.43 25.72 -27.70
N ILE A 459 -6.04 25.12 -26.56
CA ILE A 459 -5.85 23.67 -26.43
C ILE A 459 -7.15 22.92 -26.73
N ILE A 460 -8.26 23.33 -26.11
CA ILE A 460 -9.55 22.66 -26.27
C ILE A 460 -10.11 22.82 -27.69
N GLU A 461 -10.06 24.02 -28.27
CA GLU A 461 -10.46 24.24 -29.67
C GLU A 461 -9.63 23.37 -30.62
N GLY A 462 -8.34 23.21 -30.35
CA GLY A 462 -7.50 22.30 -31.11
C GLY A 462 -7.90 20.83 -30.98
N LYS A 463 -8.25 20.37 -29.77
CA LYS A 463 -8.74 19.02 -29.52
C LYS A 463 -10.11 18.74 -30.15
N LEU A 464 -10.95 19.76 -30.30
CA LEU A 464 -12.23 19.69 -31.01
C LEU A 464 -12.09 19.69 -32.54
N GLY A 465 -10.88 19.88 -33.08
CA GLY A 465 -10.63 20.04 -34.52
C GLY A 465 -10.96 21.44 -35.06
N ASN A 466 -11.29 22.39 -34.18
CA ASN A 466 -11.56 23.79 -34.53
C ASN A 466 -10.24 24.57 -34.66
N HIS A 467 -9.47 24.26 -35.69
CA HIS A 467 -8.12 24.78 -35.88
C HIS A 467 -8.08 26.30 -36.12
N ARG A 468 -9.04 26.87 -36.86
CA ARG A 468 -9.10 28.32 -37.11
C ARG A 468 -9.32 29.11 -35.81
N PRO A 469 -10.32 28.81 -34.97
CA PRO A 469 -10.46 29.42 -33.64
C PRO A 469 -9.22 29.26 -32.76
N ALA A 470 -8.61 28.07 -32.71
CA ALA A 470 -7.40 27.84 -31.92
C ALA A 470 -6.24 28.76 -32.35
N LEU A 471 -5.97 28.83 -33.65
CA LEU A 471 -4.93 29.70 -34.22
C LEU A 471 -5.24 31.19 -34.07
N SER A 472 -6.51 31.56 -34.18
CA SER A 472 -6.99 32.93 -33.93
C SER A 472 -6.70 33.36 -32.49
N ILE A 473 -6.99 32.50 -31.50
CA ILE A 473 -6.71 32.79 -30.09
C ILE A 473 -5.20 32.92 -29.84
N LEU A 474 -4.39 32.02 -30.41
CA LEU A 474 -2.93 32.09 -30.23
C LEU A 474 -2.33 33.37 -30.84
N ILE A 475 -2.80 33.80 -32.01
CA ILE A 475 -2.24 34.96 -32.72
C ILE A 475 -2.85 36.28 -32.24
N HIS A 476 -4.18 36.42 -32.25
CA HIS A 476 -4.85 37.69 -31.99
C HIS A 476 -5.00 38.00 -30.51
N ASP A 477 -5.25 36.98 -29.68
CA ASP A 477 -5.52 37.19 -28.27
C ASP A 477 -4.23 37.07 -27.45
N LEU A 478 -3.51 35.95 -27.55
CA LEU A 478 -2.28 35.68 -26.80
C LEU A 478 -1.02 36.30 -27.40
N HIS A 479 -1.02 36.63 -28.68
CA HIS A 479 0.14 37.11 -29.44
C HIS A 479 1.34 36.12 -29.43
N ASP A 480 1.07 34.82 -29.27
CA ASP A 480 2.06 33.73 -29.23
C ASP A 480 2.24 33.07 -30.60
N SER A 481 3.06 33.71 -31.44
CA SER A 481 3.38 33.18 -32.77
C SER A 481 4.15 31.87 -32.73
N ASN A 482 4.97 31.66 -31.69
CA ASN A 482 5.78 30.45 -31.56
C ASN A 482 4.90 29.23 -31.30
N SER A 483 3.96 29.32 -30.35
CA SER A 483 3.00 28.24 -30.13
C SER A 483 2.09 28.02 -31.34
N ALA A 484 1.73 29.06 -32.10
CA ALA A 484 0.93 28.91 -33.32
C ALA A 484 1.69 28.16 -34.45
N GLU A 485 2.98 28.45 -34.63
CA GLU A 485 3.84 27.72 -35.59
C GLU A 485 4.03 26.26 -35.14
N VAL A 486 4.35 26.07 -33.86
CA VAL A 486 4.51 24.75 -33.24
C VAL A 486 3.23 23.92 -33.39
N TYR A 487 2.07 24.51 -33.15
CA TYR A 487 0.76 23.87 -33.34
C TYR A 487 0.58 23.33 -34.75
N CYS A 488 0.98 24.09 -35.77
CA CYS A 488 0.91 23.65 -37.16
C CYS A 488 1.92 22.52 -37.45
N THR A 489 3.12 22.58 -36.88
CA THR A 489 4.14 21.54 -37.09
C THR A 489 3.84 20.22 -36.41
N LEU A 490 3.14 20.25 -35.26
CA LEU A 490 2.79 19.08 -34.46
C LEU A 490 1.39 18.55 -34.73
N GLY A 491 0.67 19.09 -35.72
CA GLY A 491 -0.65 18.58 -36.11
C GLY A 491 -1.77 18.88 -35.11
N GLY A 492 -1.68 20.01 -34.39
CA GLY A 492 -2.73 20.46 -33.47
C GLY A 492 -2.37 20.44 -31.98
N GLU A 493 -1.09 20.29 -31.64
CA GLU A 493 -0.61 20.36 -30.25
C GLU A 493 -0.08 21.75 -29.88
N VAL A 494 -0.69 22.40 -28.87
CA VAL A 494 -0.27 23.75 -28.44
C VAL A 494 0.97 23.69 -27.53
N ILE A 495 1.05 22.66 -26.68
CA ILE A 495 2.18 22.44 -25.76
C ILE A 495 2.95 21.20 -26.20
N PRO A 496 4.16 21.34 -26.77
CA PRO A 496 5.02 20.21 -27.11
C PRO A 496 5.45 19.41 -25.88
N SER A 497 5.72 18.12 -26.09
CA SER A 497 6.22 17.23 -25.03
C SER A 497 7.46 17.77 -24.30
N LYS A 498 8.42 18.36 -25.02
CA LYS A 498 9.62 18.97 -24.42
C LYS A 498 9.31 20.14 -23.49
N VAL A 499 8.36 20.99 -23.89
CA VAL A 499 7.94 22.17 -23.12
C VAL A 499 7.15 21.73 -21.88
N ALA A 500 6.34 20.69 -22.02
CA ALA A 500 5.61 20.11 -20.92
C ALA A 500 6.52 19.47 -19.85
N LEU A 501 7.54 18.70 -20.27
CA LEU A 501 8.54 18.14 -19.36
C LEU A 501 9.30 19.25 -18.63
N TYR A 502 9.74 20.29 -19.35
CA TYR A 502 10.36 21.46 -18.75
C TYR A 502 9.45 22.12 -17.69
N ALA A 503 8.15 22.24 -17.95
CA ALA A 503 7.22 22.83 -17.00
C ALA A 503 7.00 21.95 -15.75
N ALA A 504 6.95 20.63 -15.92
CA ALA A 504 6.82 19.67 -14.83
C ALA A 504 8.08 19.62 -13.93
N GLU A 505 9.28 19.69 -14.51
CA GLU A 505 10.55 19.69 -13.78
C GLU A 505 10.79 20.99 -12.99
N ASN A 506 10.42 22.14 -13.57
CA ASN A 506 10.68 23.46 -12.97
C ASN A 506 9.56 23.96 -12.04
N THR A 507 8.52 23.14 -11.79
CA THR A 507 7.43 23.48 -10.88
C THR A 507 7.45 22.54 -9.68
N ALA A 508 7.63 23.08 -8.47
CA ALA A 508 7.63 22.30 -7.25
C ALA A 508 6.29 21.54 -7.09
N GLY A 509 6.37 20.26 -6.71
CA GLY A 509 5.20 19.38 -6.54
C GLY A 509 4.65 18.75 -7.82
N LEU A 510 5.23 19.00 -9.01
CA LEU A 510 4.84 18.38 -10.28
C LEU A 510 5.78 17.26 -10.74
N GLN A 511 6.67 16.77 -9.88
CA GLN A 511 7.62 15.69 -10.22
C GLN A 511 6.90 14.44 -10.77
N LEU A 512 5.72 14.11 -10.23
CA LEU A 512 4.90 12.98 -10.70
C LEU A 512 4.44 13.13 -12.16
N TRP A 513 4.31 14.36 -12.67
CA TRP A 513 3.86 14.64 -14.04
C TRP A 513 4.93 14.38 -15.10
N THR A 514 6.20 14.32 -14.71
CA THR A 514 7.30 13.93 -15.62
C THR A 514 7.16 12.48 -16.10
N SER A 515 6.54 11.62 -15.28
CA SER A 515 6.33 10.19 -15.57
C SER A 515 5.12 9.89 -16.46
N ALA A 516 4.37 10.93 -16.83
CA ALA A 516 3.11 10.78 -17.54
C ALA A 516 3.35 10.43 -19.02
N THR A 517 2.75 9.33 -19.50
CA THR A 517 3.08 8.70 -20.79
C THR A 517 2.82 9.55 -22.02
N TRP A 518 1.89 10.49 -21.90
CA TRP A 518 1.49 11.37 -22.99
C TRP A 518 2.58 12.41 -23.32
N PHE A 519 3.60 12.57 -22.47
CA PHE A 519 4.79 13.38 -22.77
C PHE A 519 5.99 12.59 -23.28
N VAL A 520 5.93 11.26 -23.28
CA VAL A 520 7.03 10.41 -23.71
C VAL A 520 6.69 9.80 -25.06
N LYS A 521 7.24 10.36 -26.15
CA LYS A 521 7.12 9.75 -27.48
C LYS A 521 7.81 8.38 -27.48
N PRO A 522 7.21 7.31 -28.04
CA PRO A 522 7.88 6.03 -28.18
C PRO A 522 9.15 6.20 -29.02
N SER A 523 10.24 5.55 -28.61
CA SER A 523 11.57 5.64 -29.23
C SER A 523 11.65 5.09 -30.67
N ASN A 524 10.56 4.51 -31.18
CA ASN A 524 10.47 4.12 -32.57
C ASN A 524 10.03 5.35 -33.37
N GLY A 525 10.97 5.95 -34.09
CA GLY A 525 10.74 7.02 -35.05
C GLY A 525 9.79 6.57 -36.16
N ALA A 526 8.49 6.57 -35.88
CA ALA A 526 7.46 6.49 -36.89
C ALA A 526 7.65 7.71 -37.80
N LYS A 527 7.97 7.45 -39.07
CA LYS A 527 7.97 8.50 -40.09
C LYS A 527 6.58 9.16 -40.09
N PRO A 528 6.49 10.50 -40.19
CA PRO A 528 5.21 11.18 -40.29
C PRO A 528 4.40 10.56 -41.43
N THR A 529 3.14 10.23 -41.17
CA THR A 529 2.27 9.65 -42.18
C THR A 529 1.90 10.70 -43.23
N VAL A 530 1.50 10.28 -44.43
CA VAL A 530 1.09 11.21 -45.50
C VAL A 530 -0.06 12.13 -45.02
N ALA A 531 -0.96 11.60 -44.19
CA ALA A 531 -2.05 12.35 -43.57
C ALA A 531 -1.57 13.46 -42.62
N ASP A 532 -0.48 13.24 -41.88
CA ASP A 532 0.09 14.26 -40.97
C ASP A 532 0.68 15.45 -41.74
N GLU A 533 1.27 15.19 -42.90
CA GLU A 533 1.80 16.25 -43.76
C GLU A 533 0.68 17.03 -44.46
N GLU A 534 -0.41 16.39 -44.90
CA GLU A 534 -1.58 17.09 -45.44
C GLU A 534 -2.26 17.98 -44.39
N LEU A 535 -2.45 17.46 -43.18
CA LEU A 535 -2.99 18.24 -42.06
C LEU A 535 -2.08 19.42 -41.75
N LYS A 536 -0.77 19.22 -41.66
CA LYS A 536 0.21 20.30 -41.43
C LYS A 536 0.15 21.38 -42.52
N ARG A 537 -0.01 21.01 -43.81
CA ARG A 537 -0.20 22.00 -44.89
C ARG A 537 -1.49 22.79 -44.70
N SER A 538 -2.59 22.12 -44.35
CA SER A 538 -3.88 22.77 -44.10
C SER A 538 -3.81 23.74 -42.91
N LEU A 539 -3.13 23.36 -41.82
CA LEU A 539 -2.92 24.20 -40.64
C LEU A 539 -2.06 25.41 -40.96
N LEU A 540 -0.98 25.23 -41.73
CA LEU A 540 -0.13 26.35 -42.18
C LEU A 540 -0.87 27.32 -43.10
N LYS A 541 -1.81 26.84 -43.92
CA LYS A 541 -2.69 27.69 -44.74
C LYS A 541 -3.63 28.51 -43.86
N ILE A 542 -4.29 27.88 -42.88
CA ILE A 542 -5.16 28.58 -41.91
C ILE A 542 -4.34 29.60 -41.11
N LEU A 543 -3.12 29.24 -40.68
CA LEU A 543 -2.21 30.13 -39.98
C LEU A 543 -1.86 31.37 -40.82
N LEU A 544 -1.57 31.19 -42.10
CA LEU A 544 -1.29 32.27 -43.04
C LEU A 544 -2.51 33.19 -43.19
N GLU A 545 -3.71 32.63 -43.34
CA GLU A 545 -4.94 33.41 -43.42
C GLU A 545 -5.17 34.26 -42.16
N VAL A 546 -5.01 33.66 -40.98
CA VAL A 546 -5.14 34.36 -39.69
C VAL A 546 -4.11 35.49 -39.58
N TYR A 547 -2.86 35.25 -39.98
CA TYR A 547 -1.84 36.30 -39.99
C TYR A 547 -2.13 37.43 -40.99
N VAL A 548 -2.68 37.12 -42.16
CA VAL A 548 -3.03 38.13 -43.18
C VAL A 548 -4.19 39.01 -42.70
N THR A 549 -5.13 38.43 -41.94
CA THR A 549 -6.22 39.20 -41.33
C THR A 549 -5.74 40.10 -40.17
N ALA A 550 -4.57 39.83 -39.57
CA ALA A 550 -3.98 40.65 -38.51
C ALA A 550 -3.23 41.86 -39.11
N GLN A 551 -3.87 43.04 -39.13
CA GLN A 551 -3.23 44.26 -39.64
C GLN A 551 -2.09 44.75 -38.73
N ASP A 552 -0.93 44.96 -39.37
CA ASP A 552 0.25 45.77 -39.03
C ASP A 552 1.51 45.21 -38.32
N PRO A 553 1.51 44.38 -37.25
CA PRO A 553 2.75 43.84 -36.66
C PRO A 553 3.18 42.49 -37.25
N SER A 554 2.38 41.88 -38.14
CA SER A 554 2.59 40.51 -38.64
C SER A 554 3.40 40.42 -39.94
N ARG A 555 3.66 41.53 -40.66
CA ARG A 555 4.26 41.48 -42.02
C ARG A 555 5.66 40.88 -42.07
N SER A 556 6.50 41.18 -41.09
CA SER A 556 7.85 40.61 -41.00
C SER A 556 7.83 39.16 -40.53
N ARG A 557 6.84 38.76 -39.74
CA ARG A 557 6.67 37.40 -39.22
C ARG A 557 6.07 36.47 -40.27
N THR A 558 5.07 36.92 -41.02
CA THR A 558 4.54 36.20 -42.18
C THR A 558 5.61 35.97 -43.21
N ALA A 559 6.47 36.96 -43.48
CA ALA A 559 7.62 36.79 -44.38
C ALA A 559 8.59 35.70 -43.88
N ARG A 560 8.94 35.71 -42.59
CA ARG A 560 9.78 34.67 -41.97
C ARG A 560 9.12 33.29 -42.02
N LEU A 561 7.82 33.20 -41.79
CA LEU A 561 7.05 31.95 -41.88
C LEU A 561 7.01 31.41 -43.31
N LEU A 562 6.76 32.28 -44.29
CA LEU A 562 6.78 31.93 -45.71
C LEU A 562 8.17 31.42 -46.12
N ASP A 563 9.24 32.07 -45.64
CA ASP A 563 10.61 31.63 -45.90
C ASP A 563 10.98 30.32 -45.22
N SER A 564 10.57 30.10 -43.97
CA SER A 564 10.90 28.91 -43.19
C SER A 564 10.07 27.69 -43.61
N GLN A 565 8.80 27.88 -43.95
CA GLN A 565 7.86 26.83 -44.35
C GLN A 565 7.63 26.76 -45.86
N ALA A 566 8.55 27.32 -46.66
CA ALA A 566 8.48 27.29 -48.12
C ALA A 566 8.32 25.87 -48.70
N VAL A 567 8.81 24.85 -47.98
CA VAL A 567 8.75 23.42 -48.35
C VAL A 567 7.35 22.82 -48.17
N ASN A 568 6.51 23.41 -47.32
CA ASN A 568 5.17 22.88 -47.00
C ASN A 568 4.05 23.71 -47.65
N LEU A 569 4.36 24.91 -48.14
CA LEU A 569 3.39 25.78 -48.80
C LEU A 569 3.57 25.75 -50.34
N ASP A 570 2.46 25.71 -51.08
CA ASP A 570 2.46 25.88 -52.53
C ASP A 570 2.33 27.37 -52.89
N ALA A 571 3.07 27.80 -53.92
CA ALA A 571 2.96 29.17 -54.42
C ALA A 571 1.55 29.47 -54.94
N VAL A 572 0.86 28.50 -55.55
CA VAL A 572 -0.48 28.68 -56.11
C VAL A 572 -1.52 28.99 -55.02
N ASP A 573 -1.42 28.34 -53.86
CA ASP A 573 -2.30 28.57 -52.72
C ASP A 573 -1.99 29.87 -51.97
N VAL A 574 -0.72 30.28 -51.93
CA VAL A 574 -0.26 31.42 -51.14
C VAL A 574 -0.48 32.75 -51.87
N ILE A 575 -0.28 32.80 -53.19
CA ILE A 575 -0.38 34.05 -53.97
C ILE A 575 -1.74 34.76 -53.82
N PRO A 576 -2.89 34.04 -53.86
CA PRO A 576 -4.21 34.67 -53.65
C PRO A 576 -4.43 35.18 -52.22
N LEU A 577 -3.71 34.65 -51.24
CA LEU A 577 -3.83 35.00 -49.82
C LEU A 577 -2.96 36.21 -49.44
N VAL A 578 -1.99 36.59 -50.27
CA VAL A 578 -1.11 37.74 -50.00
C VAL A 578 -1.82 39.05 -50.40
N PRO A 579 -1.89 40.07 -49.52
CA PRO A 579 -2.46 41.36 -49.87
C PRO A 579 -1.75 42.02 -51.07
N PRO A 580 -2.48 42.69 -51.97
CA PRO A 580 -1.88 43.34 -53.15
C PRO A 580 -0.92 44.48 -52.79
N ASP A 581 -0.99 45.01 -51.57
CA ASP A 581 -0.15 46.10 -51.07
C ASP A 581 1.24 45.64 -50.59
N TRP A 582 1.56 44.35 -50.67
CA TRP A 582 2.84 43.81 -50.22
C TRP A 582 3.97 44.01 -51.23
N PRO A 583 5.15 44.48 -50.79
CA PRO A 583 6.29 44.63 -51.67
C PRO A 583 6.86 43.25 -52.06
N LEU A 584 7.10 43.07 -53.35
CA LEU A 584 7.58 41.80 -53.94
C LEU A 584 8.91 41.31 -53.33
N ASN A 585 9.72 42.22 -52.79
CA ASN A 585 10.98 41.87 -52.13
C ASN A 585 10.80 40.91 -50.94
N THR A 586 9.67 41.02 -50.23
CA THR A 586 9.39 40.30 -48.98
C THR A 586 8.93 38.86 -49.24
N THR A 587 8.34 38.61 -50.41
CA THR A 587 7.91 37.27 -50.86
C THR A 587 8.85 36.63 -51.88
N SER A 588 9.83 37.38 -52.39
CA SER A 588 10.75 36.94 -53.44
C SER A 588 11.56 35.69 -53.07
N SER A 589 12.02 35.57 -51.82
CA SER A 589 12.78 34.42 -51.30
C SER A 589 11.91 33.16 -51.25
N PHE A 590 10.69 33.25 -50.75
CA PHE A 590 9.71 32.17 -50.78
C PHE A 590 9.36 31.74 -52.21
N LEU A 591 9.00 32.69 -53.08
CA LEU A 591 8.65 32.40 -54.48
C LEU A 591 9.81 31.75 -55.24
N ALA A 592 11.03 32.25 -55.07
CA ALA A 592 12.22 31.66 -55.70
C ALA A 592 12.47 30.23 -55.22
N ARG A 593 12.29 29.94 -53.91
CA ARG A 593 12.43 28.58 -53.36
C ARG A 593 11.32 27.65 -53.85
N SER A 594 10.07 28.11 -53.84
CA SER A 594 8.90 27.33 -54.27
C SER A 594 8.95 27.00 -55.77
N PHE A 595 9.29 27.97 -56.63
CA PHE A 595 9.44 27.73 -58.06
C PHE A 595 10.64 26.82 -58.38
N ARG A 596 11.80 27.01 -57.71
CA ARG A 596 12.94 26.10 -57.88
C ARG A 596 12.60 24.68 -57.49
N ARG A 597 11.90 24.47 -56.38
CA ARG A 597 11.43 23.15 -55.95
C ARG A 597 10.49 22.53 -57.00
N THR A 598 9.51 23.29 -57.46
CA THR A 598 8.53 22.80 -58.44
C THR A 598 9.21 22.43 -59.77
N LEU A 599 10.15 23.24 -60.24
CA LEU A 599 10.97 22.93 -61.42
C LEU A 599 11.86 21.71 -61.20
N HIS A 600 12.46 21.58 -60.00
CA HIS A 600 13.29 20.44 -59.65
C HIS A 600 12.48 19.14 -59.64
N GLN A 601 11.31 19.11 -58.99
CA GLN A 601 10.39 17.97 -58.99
C GLN A 601 9.93 17.60 -60.40
N ARG A 602 9.65 18.60 -61.25
CA ARG A 602 9.33 18.36 -62.66
C ARG A 602 10.49 17.72 -63.42
N HIS A 603 11.71 18.23 -63.25
CA HIS A 603 12.90 17.69 -63.91
C HIS A 603 13.23 16.27 -63.41
N GLU A 604 13.16 16.05 -62.10
CA GLU A 604 13.33 14.72 -61.50
C GLU A 604 12.27 13.74 -62.00
N GLY A 605 11.00 14.15 -62.03
CA GLY A 605 9.91 13.35 -62.60
C GLY A 605 10.11 13.06 -64.10
N GLN A 606 10.67 14.00 -64.86
CA GLN A 606 11.01 13.78 -66.27
C GLN A 606 12.16 12.77 -66.42
N ILE A 607 13.20 12.86 -65.57
CA ILE A 607 14.30 11.91 -65.54
C ILE A 607 13.78 10.51 -65.18
N ILE A 608 13.00 10.38 -64.10
CA ILE A 608 12.39 9.11 -63.68
C ILE A 608 11.49 8.56 -64.79
N LYS A 609 10.68 9.39 -65.44
CA LYS A 609 9.85 8.99 -66.59
C LYS A 609 10.72 8.46 -67.73
N THR A 610 11.83 9.11 -68.07
CA THR A 610 12.72 8.66 -69.14
C THR A 610 13.47 7.37 -68.77
N ILE A 611 13.92 7.22 -67.52
CA ILE A 611 14.59 6.01 -67.03
C ILE A 611 13.60 4.84 -67.00
N SER A 612 12.40 5.05 -66.45
CA SER A 612 11.35 4.03 -66.44
C SER A 612 10.90 3.65 -67.85
N ALA A 613 10.81 4.61 -68.78
CA ALA A 613 10.55 4.30 -70.19
C ALA A 613 11.67 3.46 -70.81
N ALA A 614 12.94 3.74 -70.51
CA ALA A 614 14.08 2.95 -70.98
C ALA A 614 14.10 1.54 -70.37
N GLN A 615 13.85 1.42 -69.06
CA GLN A 615 13.71 0.12 -68.38
C GLN A 615 12.55 -0.69 -68.95
N ASN A 616 11.40 -0.04 -69.20
CA ASN A 616 10.26 -0.69 -69.82
C ASN A 616 10.58 -1.16 -71.24
N LEU A 617 11.39 -0.40 -71.99
CA LEU A 617 11.87 -0.82 -73.31
C LEU A 617 12.82 -2.02 -73.23
N GLU A 618 13.75 -2.04 -72.27
CA GLU A 618 14.65 -3.18 -72.04
C GLU A 618 13.88 -4.44 -71.65
N VAL A 619 12.88 -4.32 -70.76
CA VAL A 619 11.98 -5.41 -70.39
C VAL A 619 11.19 -5.87 -71.62
N LYS A 620 10.67 -4.93 -72.43
CA LYS A 620 9.94 -5.24 -73.67
C LYS A 620 10.83 -5.99 -74.68
N GLU A 621 12.10 -5.63 -74.81
CA GLU A 621 13.05 -6.32 -75.69
C GLU A 621 13.36 -7.74 -75.20
N LYS A 622 13.63 -7.93 -73.90
CA LYS A 622 13.86 -9.26 -73.31
C LYS A 622 12.64 -10.17 -73.41
N THR A 623 11.45 -9.61 -73.20
CA THR A 623 10.19 -10.36 -73.26
C THR A 623 9.70 -10.58 -74.69
N TRP A 624 10.21 -9.83 -75.68
CA TRP A 624 9.79 -9.96 -77.09
C TRP A 624 10.02 -11.35 -77.67
N LEU A 625 11.16 -11.99 -77.38
CA LEU A 625 11.45 -13.35 -77.87
C LEU A 625 10.45 -14.37 -77.30
N ILE A 626 10.15 -14.26 -76.00
CA ILE A 626 9.19 -15.13 -75.30
C ILE A 626 7.77 -14.91 -75.84
N LEU A 627 7.34 -13.65 -75.95
CA LEU A 627 6.04 -13.28 -76.53
C LEU A 627 5.90 -13.71 -78.00
N ARG A 628 7.00 -13.74 -78.75
CA ARG A 628 7.03 -14.22 -80.13
C ARG A 628 6.91 -15.74 -80.22
N GLU A 629 7.53 -16.48 -79.30
CA GLU A 629 7.47 -17.95 -79.25
C GLU A 629 6.09 -18.46 -78.80
N GLU A 630 5.46 -17.79 -77.83
CA GLU A 630 4.11 -18.09 -77.34
C GLU A 630 3.00 -17.76 -78.37
N GLY A 631 3.32 -16.94 -79.38
CA GLY A 631 2.37 -16.45 -80.37
C GLY A 631 1.45 -15.36 -79.82
N MET A 632 0.90 -14.54 -80.71
CA MET A 632 -0.11 -13.54 -80.34
C MET A 632 -1.49 -14.13 -80.59
N VAL A 633 -2.39 -14.08 -79.60
CA VAL A 633 -3.83 -14.22 -79.86
C VAL A 633 -4.25 -12.95 -80.57
N VAL A 634 -4.45 -13.04 -81.89
CA VAL A 634 -5.09 -11.97 -82.66
C VAL A 634 -6.58 -12.08 -82.36
N GLU A 635 -7.07 -11.21 -81.49
CA GLU A 635 -8.51 -10.97 -81.40
C GLU A 635 -8.88 -10.20 -82.66
N GLU A 636 -9.47 -10.89 -83.64
CA GLU A 636 -10.03 -10.22 -84.82
C GLU A 636 -11.12 -9.25 -84.32
N PRO A 637 -11.14 -8.00 -84.80
CA PRO A 637 -12.23 -7.11 -84.46
C PRO A 637 -13.52 -7.81 -84.87
N LEU A 638 -14.42 -8.01 -83.90
CA LEU A 638 -15.79 -8.44 -84.20
C LEU A 638 -16.28 -7.58 -85.35
N GLU A 639 -16.76 -8.22 -86.43
CA GLU A 639 -17.40 -7.52 -87.54
C GLU A 639 -18.40 -6.54 -86.91
N ASP A 640 -18.24 -5.25 -87.20
CA ASP A 640 -19.12 -4.19 -86.75
C ASP A 640 -20.55 -4.57 -87.20
N ASP A 641 -21.32 -5.20 -86.30
CA ASP A 641 -22.76 -5.27 -86.44
C ASP A 641 -23.24 -3.83 -86.28
N ASP A 642 -23.50 -3.21 -87.44
CA ASP A 642 -24.11 -1.90 -87.63
C ASP A 642 -25.32 -1.71 -86.68
N GLN A 643 -25.06 -1.17 -85.50
CA GLN A 643 -26.08 -0.55 -84.68
C GLN A 643 -25.44 0.54 -83.82
N ASP A 644 -25.52 1.76 -84.37
CA ASP A 644 -25.34 3.02 -83.67
C ASP A 644 -26.09 3.03 -82.32
N ASP A 645 -25.35 2.96 -81.21
CA ASP A 645 -25.76 3.57 -79.95
C ASP A 645 -24.50 4.12 -79.24
N LEU A 646 -24.20 5.37 -79.59
CA LEU A 646 -23.21 6.21 -78.96
C LEU A 646 -23.51 6.42 -77.48
N ASP A 647 -22.44 6.39 -76.68
CA ASP A 647 -22.29 6.90 -75.32
C ASP A 647 -22.37 5.88 -74.16
N SER A 648 -21.38 4.98 -74.11
CA SER A 648 -20.87 4.53 -72.80
C SER A 648 -19.33 4.49 -72.82
N GLY A 649 -18.72 5.34 -72.00
CA GLY A 649 -17.27 5.47 -71.84
C GLY A 649 -16.65 4.28 -71.10
N TYR A 650 -16.59 3.11 -71.75
CA TYR A 650 -15.72 2.02 -71.33
C TYR A 650 -14.28 2.33 -71.74
N VAL A 651 -13.58 3.07 -70.88
CA VAL A 651 -12.12 3.13 -70.90
C VAL A 651 -11.62 1.79 -70.37
N VAL A 652 -11.19 0.91 -71.26
CA VAL A 652 -10.52 -0.34 -70.88
C VAL A 652 -9.15 0.01 -70.31
N ASP A 653 -9.01 -0.15 -68.99
CA ASP A 653 -7.72 -0.04 -68.29
C ASP A 653 -6.91 -1.31 -68.57
N GLU A 654 -6.02 -1.24 -69.58
CA GLU A 654 -5.11 -2.32 -69.99
C GLU A 654 -4.23 -2.88 -68.84
N LYS A 655 -4.12 -2.19 -67.69
CA LYS A 655 -3.41 -2.73 -66.51
C LYS A 655 -4.21 -3.73 -65.69
N SER A 656 -5.55 -3.70 -65.77
CA SER A 656 -6.41 -4.58 -64.99
C SER A 656 -6.52 -5.99 -65.61
N ALA A 657 -6.35 -6.11 -66.93
CA ALA A 657 -6.39 -7.39 -67.64
C ALA A 657 -5.13 -8.26 -67.48
N LEU A 658 -4.04 -7.72 -66.90
CA LEU A 658 -2.82 -8.46 -66.57
C LEU A 658 -2.77 -8.99 -65.13
N GLN A 659 -3.84 -8.80 -64.35
CA GLN A 659 -4.03 -9.45 -63.06
C GLN A 659 -5.16 -10.47 -63.17
N VAL A 660 -4.93 -11.68 -62.62
CA VAL A 660 -5.79 -12.88 -62.61
C VAL A 660 -5.42 -13.82 -63.77
N THR A 661 -4.73 -14.95 -63.63
CA THR A 661 -4.68 -15.98 -62.56
C THR A 661 -3.29 -16.65 -62.50
N LEU A 662 -2.61 -16.59 -61.35
CA LEU A 662 -1.66 -17.62 -60.94
C LEU A 662 -2.15 -18.15 -59.59
N GLY A 663 -2.65 -19.40 -59.59
CA GLY A 663 -3.03 -20.13 -58.39
C GLY A 663 -1.82 -20.46 -57.51
N PRO A 664 -2.05 -20.88 -56.25
CA PRO A 664 -1.00 -20.98 -55.26
C PRO A 664 -0.17 -22.24 -55.50
N ALA A 665 1.11 -22.09 -55.80
CA ALA A 665 2.05 -23.21 -55.85
C ALA A 665 3.39 -22.84 -55.20
N ALA A 666 3.69 -23.59 -54.14
CA ALA A 666 5.01 -24.06 -53.75
C ALA A 666 6.15 -23.02 -53.64
N ASP A 667 6.37 -22.53 -52.42
CA ASP A 667 7.62 -21.90 -52.02
C ASP A 667 8.65 -23.01 -51.71
N SER A 668 9.46 -23.38 -52.72
CA SER A 668 10.68 -24.16 -52.56
C SER A 668 11.88 -23.23 -52.72
N GLY A 669 12.61 -23.01 -51.63
CA GLY A 669 13.60 -21.95 -51.52
C GLY A 669 14.95 -22.21 -52.18
N GLN A 670 15.80 -21.18 -52.10
CA GLN A 670 17.25 -21.22 -51.84
C GLN A 670 17.82 -19.80 -51.98
N GLY A 671 18.69 -19.38 -51.06
CA GLY A 671 19.59 -18.23 -51.31
C GLY A 671 19.88 -17.29 -50.15
N GLU A 672 20.71 -17.76 -49.21
CA GLU A 672 21.77 -17.01 -48.52
C GLU A 672 21.43 -15.79 -47.63
N LYS A 673 21.70 -15.93 -46.32
CA LYS A 673 22.78 -15.19 -45.62
C LYS A 673 22.96 -15.62 -44.15
N PHE A 674 24.09 -16.29 -43.90
CA PHE A 674 25.04 -16.17 -42.78
C PHE A 674 24.58 -15.77 -41.35
N LEU A 675 24.98 -16.65 -40.41
CA LEU A 675 25.50 -16.40 -39.05
C LEU A 675 24.53 -15.94 -37.95
N ASN A 676 24.09 -16.85 -37.07
CA ASN A 676 24.79 -17.14 -35.79
C ASN A 676 23.99 -18.15 -34.95
N GLY A 677 24.73 -19.01 -34.24
CA GLY A 677 24.24 -20.25 -33.66
C GLY A 677 23.47 -20.12 -32.34
N GLY A 678 22.72 -21.19 -32.06
CA GLY A 678 22.10 -21.48 -30.78
C GLY A 678 21.55 -22.91 -30.82
N HIS A 679 22.32 -23.86 -30.28
CA HIS A 679 21.92 -25.25 -30.11
C HIS A 679 20.75 -25.36 -29.14
N GLN A 680 19.68 -26.07 -29.51
CA GLN A 680 18.79 -26.77 -28.58
C GLN A 680 18.17 -27.98 -29.29
N HIS A 681 18.46 -29.17 -28.75
CA HIS A 681 17.84 -30.44 -29.14
C HIS A 681 16.41 -30.52 -28.59
N PRO A 682 15.45 -31.12 -29.33
CA PRO A 682 14.12 -31.48 -28.82
C PRO A 682 14.12 -32.91 -28.24
N TRP A 683 12.97 -33.31 -27.68
CA TRP A 683 12.61 -34.61 -27.06
C TRP A 683 12.71 -34.65 -25.53
N ASP A 684 11.66 -34.17 -24.86
CA ASP A 684 11.18 -34.74 -23.60
C ASP A 684 9.67 -34.91 -23.71
N ASP A 685 9.25 -36.14 -24.02
CA ASP A 685 7.87 -36.60 -23.89
C ASP A 685 7.59 -36.87 -22.41
N THR A 686 6.53 -36.26 -21.88
CA THR A 686 6.04 -36.50 -20.52
C THR A 686 5.04 -37.66 -20.53
N VAL A 687 5.32 -38.68 -19.71
CA VAL A 687 4.45 -39.82 -19.43
C VAL A 687 3.89 -39.67 -18.02
N ASP A 688 2.57 -39.70 -17.89
CA ASP A 688 1.84 -39.83 -16.61
C ASP A 688 2.07 -41.23 -16.02
N ILE A 689 2.34 -41.29 -14.72
CA ILE A 689 2.39 -42.52 -13.93
C ILE A 689 1.49 -42.34 -12.70
N GLY A 690 0.68 -43.37 -12.47
CA GLY A 690 -0.28 -43.62 -11.38
C GLY A 690 0.03 -43.07 -10.00
#